data_AF-G9P4I3-F1
#
_entry.id   AF-G9P4I3-F1
#
_cell.length_a   1.000
_cell.length_b   1.000
_cell.length_c   1.000
_cell.angle_alpha   90.00
_cell.angle_beta   90.00
_cell.angle_gamma   90.00
#
_symmetry.space_group_name_H-M   'P 1'
#
loop_
_entity.id
_entity.type
_entity.pdbx_description
1 polymer ?
#
loop_
_entity_poly.entity_id
_entity_poly.type
_entity_poly.pdbx_seq_one_letter_code
_entity_poly.pdbx_strand_id
1 'polypeptide(L)'
;MKELGEMGLKLQSAVKRQRLAVETSDLSKCDPERVREEATRTRPALKRRAKESPEEAAEQKVVEKPKVVQQTETADTSEANADAETTERSARRPPPVNSDVLPLPWKGRLGYACLNTYLRAANPPVFSSRTCRISSIIDHRYPLQDPTQPEHPTKNRPDKTKPPDVQRGLKFVQDLGLANARDIVKMLRWNDKYGIKFMRLSSEMFPFASHEEHGYKLAPFAADVLADAGKVATELGHRLTTHPGQYTQIASPRKEVVAASFRDLEYHDEMLSLLKLPEQMDRDAVMILHMGGVYGDKAATLDRFRENYSRLTEGVKRRLVLENDDVSWSVHDLLPICEELNIPLVLDYHHHNIIFDPSIREGTLDIMSFYDRIEKTWSRKNIKQKMHYSEPTADAVTPRDRRKHSARVKVLPPCKPDMDLMIEAKDKEQAVFELMRTFKLPGWDLFNDVVPHERDDELSKEAIREAKRLVKKTNRSDEPGILAVGHGRMATDFQSQTKVFLDWFKSLPGSTFSEHIEIRDLRERNAGRGIVALQDIPADTVLFTVPRSAIVNIETSELRAKLPDVFLNQDTAMEVDNKPQQDPWSTLIIVLIYEYFKGDQSSWKPYLDVLPASFETPMFWSDAEVDELQASATRSKIGKTNAEEMFHAKILPVIRGNPDIFQTSQAKSDEELIQLAHRMGSTIMSYAFDFQNEDEEEEDDSEEWVEDREAKSTMGMVPMADILNADAEYNAHVNYGDDALTVATLRTIKAGEEILNYYGPHPNSELLRRYGYVTPKHSRYDVVELPWKMIEDALAANLGLSSEQLDSAREHLDLDEFEETFVLERESDEPNPDGTFANPAKFSEIPEDLREQLKSMLKAIRKVDPSCIVDKRKRDEVQHTVLITALDALTSQYPTTIIEDELILSGSNLSERRKAAVTVRLGEKRLLQEARVLLSEIASDAILDDAPAPNKKARR
;
A
#
# COMPACT_ATOMS: atom_id res chain seq x y z
N MET A 1 -19.14 37.02 -7.51
CA MET A 1 -19.33 37.76 -6.24
C MET A 1 -20.67 37.41 -5.58
N LYS A 2 -21.83 37.55 -6.26
CA LYS A 2 -23.14 37.18 -5.68
C LYS A 2 -23.28 35.68 -5.35
N GLU A 3 -22.89 34.77 -6.25
CA GLU A 3 -22.96 33.31 -5.99
C GLU A 3 -22.00 32.85 -4.89
N LEU A 4 -20.78 33.41 -4.82
CA LEU A 4 -19.83 33.16 -3.74
C LEU A 4 -20.30 33.75 -2.39
N GLY A 5 -20.98 34.90 -2.43
CA GLY A 5 -21.62 35.50 -1.25
C GLY A 5 -22.81 34.69 -0.74
N GLU A 6 -23.60 34.11 -1.64
CA GLU A 6 -24.71 33.21 -1.30
C GLU A 6 -24.22 31.85 -0.75
N MET A 7 -23.10 31.31 -1.26
CA MET A 7 -22.42 30.18 -0.64
C MET A 7 -21.88 30.53 0.76
N GLY A 8 -21.24 31.69 0.92
CA GLY A 8 -20.72 32.16 2.20
C GLY A 8 -21.80 32.36 3.27
N LEU A 9 -22.98 32.87 2.89
CA LEU A 9 -24.12 33.06 3.80
C LEU A 9 -24.76 31.74 4.23
N LYS A 10 -24.81 30.73 3.35
CA LYS A 10 -25.28 29.38 3.69
C LYS A 10 -24.32 28.67 4.66
N LEU A 11 -23.02 28.90 4.52
CA LEU A 11 -21.97 28.40 5.43
C LEU A 11 -22.02 29.08 6.81
N GLN A 12 -22.14 30.42 6.86
CA GLN A 12 -22.26 31.16 8.12
C GLN A 12 -23.49 30.76 8.94
N SER A 13 -24.58 30.37 8.28
CA SER A 13 -25.82 29.95 8.95
C SER A 13 -25.78 28.49 9.47
N ALA A 14 -24.82 27.67 9.02
CA ALA A 14 -24.49 26.38 9.63
C ALA A 14 -23.58 26.56 10.86
N VAL A 15 -22.55 27.41 10.75
CA VAL A 15 -21.62 27.75 11.85
C VAL A 15 -22.35 28.41 13.04
N LYS A 16 -23.33 29.29 12.77
CA LYS A 16 -24.13 29.93 13.82
C LYS A 16 -25.03 28.94 14.57
N ARG A 17 -25.47 27.85 13.92
CA ARG A 17 -26.25 26.79 14.55
C ARG A 17 -25.40 25.91 15.46
N GLN A 18 -24.17 25.57 15.06
CA GLN A 18 -23.23 24.84 15.90
C GLN A 18 -22.72 25.67 17.08
N ARG A 19 -22.47 26.98 16.89
CA ARG A 19 -22.05 27.88 17.98
C ARG A 19 -23.11 28.05 19.06
N LEU A 20 -24.40 28.11 18.69
CA LEU A 20 -25.50 28.16 19.67
C LEU A 20 -25.59 26.86 20.50
N ALA A 21 -25.22 25.71 19.93
CA ALA A 21 -25.18 24.43 20.64
C ALA A 21 -24.03 24.37 21.67
N VAL A 22 -22.90 25.01 21.36
CA VAL A 22 -21.74 25.13 22.27
C VAL A 22 -22.00 26.14 23.40
N GLU A 23 -22.62 27.29 23.09
CA GLU A 23 -22.97 28.31 24.10
C GLU A 23 -24.04 27.82 25.10
N THR A 24 -24.78 26.74 24.77
CA THR A 24 -25.71 26.07 25.70
C THR A 24 -25.06 25.00 26.60
N SER A 25 -23.76 24.74 26.47
CA SER A 25 -23.02 23.84 27.35
C SER A 25 -22.29 24.63 28.45
N ASP A 26 -22.66 24.39 29.71
CA ASP A 26 -22.22 25.14 30.88
C ASP A 26 -20.71 24.96 31.17
N LEU A 27 -19.90 25.93 30.75
CA LEU A 27 -18.45 25.99 30.97
C LEU A 27 -18.05 26.89 32.17
N SER A 28 -18.92 27.09 33.16
CA SER A 28 -18.63 27.98 34.30
C SER A 28 -17.63 27.44 35.35
N LYS A 29 -16.84 26.40 35.05
CA LYS A 29 -15.85 25.82 36.01
C LYS A 29 -14.51 25.45 35.37
N CYS A 30 -13.70 26.43 34.98
CA CYS A 30 -12.24 26.28 34.91
C CYS A 30 -11.55 27.64 35.08
N ASP A 31 -10.66 27.74 36.06
CA ASP A 31 -9.90 28.95 36.40
C ASP A 31 -8.66 29.08 35.49
N PRO A 32 -8.53 30.17 34.70
CA PRO A 32 -7.43 30.36 33.74
C PRO A 32 -6.04 30.50 34.36
N GLU A 33 -5.92 30.87 35.64
CA GLU A 33 -4.62 31.06 36.30
C GLU A 33 -3.89 29.73 36.53
N ARG A 34 -4.64 28.63 36.76
CA ARG A 34 -4.07 27.31 37.07
C ARG A 34 -3.40 26.64 35.86
N VAL A 35 -3.87 26.95 34.65
CA VAL A 35 -3.32 26.44 33.38
C VAL A 35 -1.98 27.09 33.03
N ARG A 36 -1.72 28.30 33.55
CA ARG A 36 -0.51 29.07 33.25
C ARG A 36 0.70 28.62 34.10
N GLU A 37 0.47 28.12 35.31
CA GLU A 37 1.52 27.59 36.19
C GLU A 37 2.03 26.20 35.78
N GLU A 38 1.19 25.33 35.20
CA GLU A 38 1.63 24.00 34.75
C GLU A 38 2.51 24.06 33.48
N ALA A 39 2.32 25.06 32.62
CA ALA A 39 3.06 25.22 31.37
C ALA A 39 4.54 25.62 31.56
N THR A 40 4.96 26.05 32.76
CA THR A 40 6.33 26.52 33.02
C THR A 40 7.24 25.49 33.70
N ARG A 41 6.74 24.28 34.02
CA ARG A 41 7.47 23.32 34.89
C ARG A 41 8.25 22.20 34.19
N THR A 42 8.23 22.06 32.86
CA THR A 42 8.89 20.93 32.17
C THR A 42 9.82 21.37 31.03
N ARG A 43 10.95 21.98 31.39
CA ARG A 43 12.20 21.97 30.61
C ARG A 43 13.41 22.12 31.54
N PRO A 44 14.40 21.21 31.55
CA PRO A 44 15.72 21.55 32.06
C PRO A 44 16.68 21.86 30.90
N ALA A 45 17.32 23.02 31.01
CA ALA A 45 18.44 23.46 30.18
C ALA A 45 19.79 22.99 30.78
N LEU A 46 20.74 22.64 29.92
CA LEU A 46 22.15 22.32 30.22
C LEU A 46 22.97 23.60 30.50
N LYS A 47 23.84 23.61 31.54
CA LYS A 47 25.32 23.71 31.43
C LYS A 47 26.07 24.02 32.76
N ARG A 48 27.07 23.16 33.03
CA ARG A 48 28.49 23.37 33.47
C ARG A 48 28.89 23.88 34.88
N ARG A 49 29.71 23.00 35.52
CA ARG A 49 30.97 23.17 36.30
C ARG A 49 30.95 23.88 37.67
N ALA A 50 31.30 23.17 38.75
CA ALA A 50 32.66 23.01 39.31
C ALA A 50 32.66 22.63 40.82
N LYS A 51 33.43 21.58 41.15
CA LYS A 51 34.30 21.33 42.33
C LYS A 51 33.81 21.44 43.80
N GLU A 52 34.24 20.39 44.51
CA GLU A 52 34.78 20.30 45.89
C GLU A 52 33.91 19.65 47.00
N SER A 53 34.48 18.55 47.52
CA SER A 53 34.18 17.70 48.69
C SER A 53 34.60 18.40 50.02
N PRO A 54 34.55 17.80 51.25
CA PRO A 54 34.46 16.37 51.60
C PRO A 54 33.73 15.97 52.93
N GLU A 55 33.85 14.67 53.28
CA GLU A 55 33.81 14.02 54.63
C GLU A 55 32.41 13.88 55.33
N GLU A 56 32.05 12.83 56.09
CA GLU A 56 32.74 11.68 56.70
C GLU A 56 31.71 10.66 57.28
N ALA A 57 32.08 9.36 57.30
CA ALA A 57 31.88 8.27 58.30
C ALA A 57 30.51 8.06 59.04
N ALA A 58 30.08 6.88 59.53
CA ALA A 58 30.76 5.67 59.97
C ALA A 58 29.78 4.47 60.14
N GLU A 59 30.41 3.32 60.35
CA GLU A 59 29.99 1.91 60.54
C GLU A 59 29.05 1.60 61.73
N GLN A 60 28.32 0.46 61.69
CA GLN A 60 28.61 -0.73 62.54
C GLN A 60 27.72 -1.98 62.34
N LYS A 61 28.44 -3.11 62.40
CA LYS A 61 28.17 -4.59 62.44
C LYS A 61 27.52 -5.04 63.78
N VAL A 62 27.01 -6.25 64.13
CA VAL A 62 26.80 -7.66 63.64
C VAL A 62 25.98 -8.36 64.79
N VAL A 63 25.18 -9.45 64.59
CA VAL A 63 25.43 -10.88 65.01
C VAL A 63 24.17 -11.76 64.78
N GLU A 64 24.33 -12.91 64.08
CA GLU A 64 23.62 -14.23 64.00
C GLU A 64 22.11 -14.41 64.40
N LYS A 65 21.19 -15.08 63.64
CA LYS A 65 21.04 -16.50 63.16
C LYS A 65 20.60 -17.52 64.27
N PRO A 66 19.87 -18.67 64.01
CA PRO A 66 19.76 -19.44 62.74
C PRO A 66 18.39 -20.09 62.31
N LYS A 67 18.34 -20.50 61.01
CA LYS A 67 17.62 -21.66 60.35
C LYS A 67 16.06 -21.65 60.26
N VAL A 68 15.33 -21.97 59.18
CA VAL A 68 15.43 -22.91 58.01
C VAL A 68 14.53 -22.45 56.81
N VAL A 69 15.06 -22.58 55.58
CA VAL A 69 14.50 -22.90 54.23
C VAL A 69 13.00 -22.63 53.88
N GLN A 70 12.77 -21.76 52.87
CA GLN A 70 12.02 -22.04 51.62
C GLN A 70 12.17 -20.86 50.64
N GLN A 71 12.64 -21.13 49.42
CA GLN A 71 12.85 -20.17 48.33
C GLN A 71 11.60 -20.08 47.44
N THR A 72 11.12 -18.86 47.20
CA THR A 72 10.31 -18.46 46.05
C THR A 72 10.72 -17.04 45.68
N GLU A 73 11.43 -16.88 44.56
CA GLU A 73 11.80 -15.59 43.97
C GLU A 73 10.71 -15.13 43.01
N THR A 74 10.28 -13.88 43.19
CA THR A 74 9.49 -13.08 42.27
C THR A 74 10.42 -12.05 41.63
N ALA A 75 10.65 -12.15 40.32
CA ALA A 75 11.16 -11.06 39.48
C ALA A 75 10.78 -11.38 38.03
N ASP A 76 9.84 -10.64 37.45
CA ASP A 76 10.07 -9.74 36.31
C ASP A 76 8.75 -9.17 35.80
N THR A 77 8.55 -7.87 35.97
CA THR A 77 7.47 -7.10 35.31
C THR A 77 8.02 -5.80 34.72
N SER A 78 9.31 -5.78 34.38
CA SER A 78 10.00 -4.59 33.85
C SER A 78 10.26 -4.59 32.35
N GLU A 79 10.24 -5.73 31.65
CA GLU A 79 10.64 -5.78 30.22
C GLU A 79 9.49 -5.46 29.24
N ALA A 80 8.24 -5.77 29.58
CA ALA A 80 7.09 -5.58 28.67
C ALA A 80 6.66 -4.11 28.45
N ASN A 81 7.16 -3.16 29.25
CA ASN A 81 6.87 -1.74 29.06
C ASN A 81 7.93 -1.02 28.21
N ALA A 82 9.11 -1.63 27.99
CA ALA A 82 10.17 -1.02 27.18
C ALA A 82 9.88 -1.15 25.67
N ASP A 83 9.40 -2.32 25.22
CA ASP A 83 9.09 -2.59 23.81
C ASP A 83 7.88 -1.79 23.28
N ALA A 84 6.91 -1.51 24.14
CA ALA A 84 5.78 -0.62 23.80
C ALA A 84 6.20 0.86 23.70
N GLU A 85 7.27 1.26 24.39
CA GLU A 85 7.77 2.64 24.40
C GLU A 85 8.80 2.90 23.27
N THR A 86 9.54 1.87 22.82
CA THR A 86 10.40 1.90 21.62
C THR A 86 9.59 1.87 20.32
N THR A 87 8.54 1.05 20.23
CA THR A 87 7.62 1.03 19.07
C THR A 87 6.87 2.37 18.93
N GLU A 88 6.49 3.00 20.05
CA GLU A 88 5.95 4.37 20.05
C GLU A 88 7.02 5.45 19.73
N ARG A 89 8.33 5.17 19.76
CA ARG A 89 9.40 6.14 19.44
C ARG A 89 9.83 6.10 17.96
N SER A 90 9.82 4.95 17.29
CA SER A 90 10.26 4.81 15.89
C SER A 90 9.25 5.35 14.89
N ALA A 91 7.94 5.18 15.13
CA ALA A 91 6.85 5.82 14.37
C ALA A 91 6.75 7.36 14.59
N ARG A 92 7.86 7.99 15.01
CA ARG A 92 7.98 9.41 15.36
C ARG A 92 9.34 10.03 14.94
N ARG A 93 10.13 9.40 14.05
CA ARG A 93 11.39 9.98 13.53
C ARG A 93 11.08 11.37 12.92
N PRO A 94 11.69 12.47 13.40
CA PRO A 94 11.52 13.77 12.77
C PRO A 94 12.11 13.70 11.35
N PRO A 95 11.53 14.42 10.37
CA PRO A 95 12.05 14.43 9.00
C PRO A 95 13.55 14.79 9.02
N PRO A 96 14.38 14.22 8.12
CA PRO A 96 15.84 14.36 8.14
C PRO A 96 16.31 15.74 7.66
N VAL A 97 15.71 16.80 8.19
CA VAL A 97 16.14 18.19 8.00
C VAL A 97 17.27 18.47 8.99
N ASN A 98 18.51 18.38 8.51
CA ASN A 98 19.72 18.60 9.30
C ASN A 98 20.13 20.08 9.31
N SER A 99 19.22 20.96 9.72
CA SER A 99 19.49 22.40 9.86
C SER A 99 18.70 23.00 11.01
N ASP A 100 19.38 23.70 11.90
CA ASP A 100 18.75 24.47 12.98
C ASP A 100 18.12 25.80 12.47
N VAL A 101 18.33 26.13 11.20
CA VAL A 101 17.88 27.37 10.57
C VAL A 101 16.61 27.12 9.77
N LEU A 102 15.51 27.73 10.21
CA LEU A 102 14.26 27.80 9.47
C LEU A 102 14.25 28.99 8.51
N PRO A 103 13.59 28.89 7.33
CA PRO A 103 13.51 29.97 6.34
C PRO A 103 12.52 31.08 6.74
N LEU A 104 12.65 31.62 7.96
CA LEU A 104 11.75 32.62 8.52
C LEU A 104 12.45 33.99 8.69
N PRO A 105 11.75 35.12 8.48
CA PRO A 105 10.35 35.23 8.07
C PRO A 105 10.15 34.84 6.60
N TRP A 106 9.14 33.99 6.34
CA TRP A 106 8.84 33.50 5.00
C TRP A 106 8.28 34.61 4.09
N LYS A 107 8.87 34.72 2.91
CA LYS A 107 8.49 35.64 1.81
C LYS A 107 8.24 34.92 0.50
N GLY A 108 8.46 33.60 0.48
CA GLY A 108 8.32 32.74 -0.67
C GLY A 108 6.87 32.37 -0.95
N ARG A 109 6.68 31.40 -1.84
CA ARG A 109 5.37 30.83 -2.15
C ARG A 109 5.33 29.37 -1.75
N LEU A 110 4.29 28.98 -1.03
CA LEU A 110 3.94 27.57 -0.89
C LEU A 110 2.90 27.22 -1.96
N GLY A 111 3.03 26.05 -2.55
CA GLY A 111 2.10 25.52 -3.53
C GLY A 111 1.84 24.03 -3.32
N TYR A 112 0.84 23.52 -4.04
CA TYR A 112 0.49 22.11 -4.08
C TYR A 112 0.20 21.68 -5.52
N ALA A 113 0.10 20.38 -5.74
CA ALA A 113 -0.02 19.79 -7.05
C ALA A 113 -1.45 19.45 -7.47
N CYS A 114 -1.82 19.84 -8.70
CA CYS A 114 -2.92 19.37 -9.55
C CYS A 114 -4.34 19.62 -9.02
N LEU A 115 -4.63 19.16 -7.81
CA LEU A 115 -5.95 18.96 -7.27
C LEU A 115 -6.11 19.71 -5.95
N ASN A 116 -7.27 20.32 -5.76
CA ASN A 116 -7.66 20.93 -4.49
C ASN A 116 -8.76 20.07 -3.85
N THR A 117 -8.50 19.48 -2.70
CA THR A 117 -9.43 18.49 -2.07
C THR A 117 -10.79 19.11 -1.77
N TYR A 118 -10.80 20.36 -1.29
CA TYR A 118 -12.05 21.09 -1.01
C TYR A 118 -12.89 21.35 -2.26
N LEU A 119 -12.25 21.73 -3.37
CA LEU A 119 -12.93 21.97 -4.65
C LEU A 119 -13.32 20.65 -5.36
N ARG A 120 -12.56 19.55 -5.19
CA ARG A 120 -12.90 18.16 -5.62
C ARG A 120 -14.26 17.74 -5.06
N ALA A 121 -14.54 18.11 -3.81
CA ALA A 121 -15.76 17.77 -3.08
C ALA A 121 -16.93 18.77 -3.25
N ALA A 122 -16.73 19.89 -3.96
CA ALA A 122 -17.81 20.85 -4.20
C ALA A 122 -18.89 20.28 -5.14
N ASN A 123 -20.09 20.86 -5.14
CA ASN A 123 -21.16 20.50 -6.08
C ASN A 123 -21.60 21.73 -6.90
N PRO A 124 -21.33 21.79 -8.22
CA PRO A 124 -20.58 20.78 -8.99
C PRO A 124 -19.08 20.76 -8.64
N PRO A 125 -18.39 19.63 -8.83
CA PRO A 125 -16.97 19.50 -8.50
C PRO A 125 -16.11 20.35 -9.43
N VAL A 126 -15.05 20.94 -8.88
CA VAL A 126 -14.11 21.81 -9.58
C VAL A 126 -12.73 21.17 -9.54
N PHE A 127 -12.24 20.73 -10.69
CA PHE A 127 -10.93 20.11 -10.85
C PHE A 127 -10.49 20.21 -12.32
N SER A 128 -9.22 19.90 -12.60
CA SER A 128 -8.61 20.17 -13.91
C SER A 128 -8.01 18.93 -14.59
N SER A 129 -8.48 17.74 -14.21
CA SER A 129 -7.99 16.42 -14.67
C SER A 129 -9.12 15.48 -15.11
N ARG A 130 -10.16 16.01 -15.79
CA ARG A 130 -11.16 15.14 -16.44
C ARG A 130 -10.50 14.41 -17.60
N THR A 131 -10.35 13.10 -17.46
CA THR A 131 -9.80 12.21 -18.49
C THR A 131 -10.90 11.34 -19.12
N CYS A 132 -10.55 10.53 -20.12
CA CYS A 132 -11.41 9.54 -20.75
C CYS A 132 -10.59 8.37 -21.29
N ARG A 133 -11.25 7.33 -21.81
CA ARG A 133 -10.60 6.21 -22.50
C ARG A 133 -10.61 6.41 -24.01
N ILE A 134 -9.71 5.75 -24.73
CA ILE A 134 -9.76 5.70 -26.21
C ILE A 134 -11.10 5.11 -26.67
N SER A 135 -11.61 4.09 -25.98
CA SER A 135 -12.94 3.53 -26.23
C SER A 135 -14.04 4.59 -26.11
N SER A 136 -13.95 5.51 -25.15
CA SER A 136 -14.87 6.64 -25.03
C SER A 136 -14.79 7.54 -26.25
N ILE A 137 -13.60 7.88 -26.74
CA ILE A 137 -13.44 8.69 -27.97
C ILE A 137 -14.09 7.99 -29.17
N ILE A 138 -13.90 6.67 -29.29
CA ILE A 138 -14.48 5.86 -30.37
C ILE A 138 -16.01 5.81 -30.27
N ASP A 139 -16.55 5.61 -29.07
CA ASP A 139 -18.00 5.58 -28.83
C ASP A 139 -18.64 6.94 -29.07
N HIS A 140 -17.95 8.04 -28.76
CA HIS A 140 -18.42 9.39 -29.04
C HIS A 140 -18.29 9.80 -30.51
N ARG A 141 -17.83 8.91 -31.40
CA ARG A 141 -17.99 9.09 -32.84
C ARG A 141 -19.45 8.93 -33.26
N TYR A 142 -20.27 8.26 -32.45
CA TYR A 142 -21.68 8.06 -32.73
C TYR A 142 -22.55 9.19 -32.10
N PRO A 143 -23.62 9.67 -32.77
CA PRO A 143 -24.61 10.56 -32.14
C PRO A 143 -25.22 9.92 -30.91
N LEU A 144 -25.69 10.73 -29.95
CA LEU A 144 -26.62 10.24 -28.93
C LEU A 144 -27.91 9.68 -29.57
N GLN A 145 -28.52 8.70 -28.90
CA GLN A 145 -29.83 8.12 -29.27
C GLN A 145 -30.90 9.21 -29.41
N ASP A 146 -30.93 10.15 -28.47
CA ASP A 146 -31.70 11.39 -28.53
C ASP A 146 -30.75 12.61 -28.45
N PRO A 147 -30.42 13.25 -29.59
CA PRO A 147 -29.53 14.42 -29.62
C PRO A 147 -30.08 15.66 -28.89
N THR A 148 -31.35 15.67 -28.47
CA THR A 148 -31.97 16.80 -27.78
C THR A 148 -31.83 16.74 -26.26
N GLN A 149 -31.40 15.59 -25.73
CA GLN A 149 -31.19 15.37 -24.30
C GLN A 149 -29.70 15.33 -23.96
N PRO A 150 -29.31 15.66 -22.72
CA PRO A 150 -27.94 15.45 -22.28
C PRO A 150 -27.60 13.97 -22.32
N GLU A 151 -26.31 13.68 -22.47
CA GLU A 151 -25.80 12.32 -22.37
C GLU A 151 -26.12 11.73 -20.99
N HIS A 152 -26.52 10.46 -20.97
CA HIS A 152 -26.76 9.73 -19.74
C HIS A 152 -26.29 8.28 -19.91
N PRO A 153 -25.55 7.72 -18.93
CA PRO A 153 -24.98 6.37 -19.01
C PRO A 153 -25.98 5.24 -19.25
N THR A 154 -27.28 5.48 -19.20
CA THR A 154 -28.34 4.47 -19.41
C THR A 154 -29.54 4.96 -20.20
N LYS A 155 -29.81 6.27 -20.22
CA LYS A 155 -31.03 6.85 -20.80
C LYS A 155 -30.81 7.47 -22.17
N ASN A 156 -29.57 7.85 -22.48
CA ASN A 156 -29.22 8.54 -23.72
C ASN A 156 -27.74 8.30 -24.05
N ARG A 157 -27.45 7.14 -24.64
CA ARG A 157 -26.08 6.71 -24.99
C ARG A 157 -25.76 7.03 -26.46
N PRO A 158 -24.49 6.97 -26.89
CA PRO A 158 -24.13 6.96 -28.29
C PRO A 158 -24.80 5.80 -29.06
N ASP A 159 -25.45 6.12 -30.18
CA ASP A 159 -26.22 5.24 -31.05
C ASP A 159 -25.31 4.61 -32.12
N LYS A 160 -24.74 3.45 -31.78
CA LYS A 160 -23.83 2.68 -32.65
C LYS A 160 -24.47 2.16 -33.95
N THR A 161 -25.80 2.29 -34.11
CA THR A 161 -26.49 1.94 -35.37
C THR A 161 -26.32 3.00 -36.46
N LYS A 162 -25.95 4.22 -36.07
CA LYS A 162 -25.68 5.34 -37.00
C LYS A 162 -24.22 5.35 -37.44
N PRO A 163 -23.88 6.00 -38.57
CA PRO A 163 -22.49 6.05 -39.02
C PRO A 163 -21.62 6.84 -38.03
N PRO A 164 -20.39 6.36 -37.74
CA PRO A 164 -19.46 7.07 -36.88
C PRO A 164 -18.88 8.31 -37.59
N ASP A 165 -18.62 9.37 -36.82
CA ASP A 165 -17.95 10.59 -37.25
C ASP A 165 -16.78 10.89 -36.31
N VAL A 166 -15.55 10.80 -36.84
CA VAL A 166 -14.31 11.05 -36.09
C VAL A 166 -14.29 12.44 -35.45
N GLN A 167 -14.93 13.44 -36.08
CA GLN A 167 -14.98 14.80 -35.55
C GLN A 167 -15.78 14.89 -34.25
N ARG A 168 -16.72 13.98 -34.00
CA ARG A 168 -17.50 13.96 -32.75
C ARG A 168 -16.69 13.40 -31.59
N GLY A 169 -15.94 12.33 -31.84
CA GLY A 169 -14.99 11.80 -30.86
C GLY A 169 -13.92 12.84 -30.50
N LEU A 170 -13.38 13.54 -31.51
CA LEU A 170 -12.45 14.66 -31.28
C LEU A 170 -13.10 15.80 -30.49
N LYS A 171 -14.34 16.15 -30.80
CA LYS A 171 -15.07 17.20 -30.08
C LYS A 171 -15.30 16.82 -28.61
N PHE A 172 -15.67 15.57 -28.33
CA PHE A 172 -15.87 15.07 -26.97
C PHE A 172 -14.62 15.25 -26.11
N VAL A 173 -13.46 14.79 -26.59
CA VAL A 173 -12.20 14.91 -25.85
C VAL A 173 -11.75 16.37 -25.71
N GLN A 174 -11.99 17.20 -26.72
CA GLN A 174 -11.77 18.65 -26.64
C GLN A 174 -12.68 19.34 -25.62
N ASP A 175 -13.94 18.93 -25.50
CA ASP A 175 -14.90 19.48 -24.55
C ASP A 175 -14.51 19.16 -23.09
N LEU A 176 -13.93 17.98 -22.83
CA LEU A 176 -13.31 17.64 -21.54
C LEU A 176 -12.14 18.57 -21.21
N GLY A 177 -11.22 18.76 -22.17
CA GLY A 177 -10.09 19.67 -22.01
C GLY A 177 -10.51 21.13 -21.79
N LEU A 178 -11.57 21.59 -22.46
CA LEU A 178 -12.17 22.91 -22.22
C LEU A 178 -12.78 23.02 -20.82
N ALA A 179 -13.42 21.96 -20.32
CA ALA A 179 -13.93 21.95 -18.95
C ALA A 179 -12.79 22.06 -17.92
N ASN A 180 -11.70 21.30 -18.12
CA ASN A 180 -10.50 21.37 -17.28
C ASN A 180 -9.89 22.77 -17.28
N ALA A 181 -9.67 23.36 -18.46
CA ALA A 181 -9.08 24.69 -18.59
C ALA A 181 -9.95 25.81 -17.99
N ARG A 182 -11.30 25.69 -18.04
CA ARG A 182 -12.22 26.63 -17.39
C ARG A 182 -12.13 26.57 -15.86
N ASP A 183 -11.88 25.39 -15.29
CA ASP A 183 -11.82 25.23 -13.84
C ASP A 183 -10.55 25.78 -13.21
N ILE A 184 -9.45 25.95 -13.98
CA ILE A 184 -8.23 26.64 -13.51
C ILE A 184 -8.58 27.98 -12.86
N VAL A 185 -9.42 28.80 -13.50
CA VAL A 185 -9.80 30.14 -12.97
C VAL A 185 -10.44 30.05 -11.59
N LYS A 186 -11.28 29.03 -11.35
CA LYS A 186 -11.95 28.84 -10.06
C LYS A 186 -10.93 28.44 -8.99
N MET A 187 -10.00 27.54 -9.34
CA MET A 187 -8.93 27.09 -8.45
C MET A 187 -7.99 28.24 -8.08
N LEU A 188 -7.55 29.07 -9.04
CA LEU A 188 -6.68 30.21 -8.76
C LEU A 188 -7.33 31.27 -7.87
N ARG A 189 -8.64 31.49 -8.03
CA ARG A 189 -9.39 32.43 -7.16
C ARG A 189 -9.58 31.87 -5.75
N TRP A 190 -9.79 30.57 -5.62
CA TRP A 190 -9.85 29.92 -4.31
C TRP A 190 -8.47 29.99 -3.63
N ASN A 191 -7.40 29.71 -4.35
CA ASN A 191 -6.02 29.81 -3.85
C ASN A 191 -5.69 31.25 -3.42
N ASP A 192 -6.02 32.26 -4.23
CA ASP A 192 -5.91 33.67 -3.87
C ASP A 192 -6.60 34.01 -2.54
N LYS A 193 -7.85 33.55 -2.38
CA LYS A 193 -8.64 33.78 -1.16
C LYS A 193 -7.94 33.27 0.10
N TYR A 194 -7.26 32.13 0.00
CA TYR A 194 -6.62 31.46 1.14
C TYR A 194 -5.09 31.59 1.17
N GLY A 195 -4.53 32.53 0.40
CA GLY A 195 -3.12 32.89 0.48
C GLY A 195 -2.15 31.96 -0.26
N ILE A 196 -2.65 31.04 -1.08
CA ILE A 196 -1.80 30.15 -1.91
C ILE A 196 -1.54 30.84 -3.25
N LYS A 197 -0.27 30.85 -3.67
CA LYS A 197 0.21 31.62 -4.85
C LYS A 197 1.06 30.82 -5.84
N PHE A 198 1.10 29.50 -5.67
CA PHE A 198 1.84 28.59 -6.51
C PHE A 198 1.01 27.32 -6.72
N MET A 199 0.86 26.87 -7.96
CA MET A 199 0.08 25.69 -8.30
C MET A 199 0.74 24.93 -9.45
N ARG A 200 0.90 23.61 -9.32
CA ARG A 200 1.20 22.75 -10.47
C ARG A 200 -0.11 22.39 -11.15
N LEU A 201 -0.26 22.74 -12.42
CA LEU A 201 -1.39 22.30 -13.25
C LEU A 201 -1.26 20.80 -13.51
N SER A 202 -2.40 20.12 -13.66
CA SER A 202 -2.42 18.70 -14.04
C SER A 202 -1.75 18.50 -15.41
N SER A 203 -1.15 17.33 -15.62
CA SER A 203 -0.64 16.93 -16.93
C SER A 203 -1.74 16.37 -17.83
N GLU A 204 -2.77 15.80 -17.20
CA GLU A 204 -3.99 15.27 -17.82
C GLU A 204 -5.05 16.34 -18.15
N MET A 205 -4.61 17.58 -18.34
CA MET A 205 -5.48 18.71 -18.67
C MET A 205 -6.24 18.48 -19.98
N PHE A 206 -5.58 17.88 -20.99
CA PHE A 206 -6.15 17.60 -22.29
C PHE A 206 -5.88 16.12 -22.65
N PRO A 207 -6.83 15.21 -22.36
CA PRO A 207 -6.62 13.77 -22.51
C PRO A 207 -6.23 13.38 -23.93
N PHE A 208 -5.21 12.54 -24.07
CA PHE A 208 -4.64 12.06 -25.34
C PHE A 208 -4.11 13.13 -26.30
N ALA A 209 -3.94 14.39 -25.91
CA ALA A 209 -3.46 15.45 -26.81
C ALA A 209 -2.10 15.13 -27.46
N SER A 210 -1.22 14.40 -26.76
CA SER A 210 0.10 13.94 -27.21
C SER A 210 0.12 12.54 -27.85
N HIS A 211 -1.02 11.83 -27.91
CA HIS A 211 -1.14 10.48 -28.46
C HIS A 211 -0.82 10.44 -29.96
N GLU A 212 -0.23 9.36 -30.46
CA GLU A 212 0.20 9.27 -31.86
C GLU A 212 -0.96 9.32 -32.85
N GLU A 213 -2.02 8.53 -32.58
CA GLU A 213 -3.14 8.36 -33.50
C GLU A 213 -4.36 9.23 -33.14
N HIS A 214 -4.44 9.67 -31.89
CA HIS A 214 -5.60 10.39 -31.34
C HIS A 214 -5.24 11.79 -30.85
N GLY A 215 -3.97 12.18 -30.98
CA GLY A 215 -3.47 13.49 -30.59
C GLY A 215 -4.06 14.63 -31.41
N TYR A 216 -4.05 15.81 -30.80
CA TYR A 216 -4.63 17.02 -31.37
C TYR A 216 -3.94 18.26 -30.81
N LYS A 217 -3.95 19.34 -31.60
CA LYS A 217 -3.41 20.64 -31.19
C LYS A 217 -4.43 21.41 -30.36
N LEU A 218 -3.94 22.14 -29.35
CA LEU A 218 -4.78 22.93 -28.45
C LEU A 218 -5.28 24.21 -29.13
N ALA A 219 -4.44 24.84 -29.96
CA ALA A 219 -4.86 25.95 -30.78
C ALA A 219 -5.64 25.47 -32.03
N PRO A 220 -6.75 26.13 -32.40
CA PRO A 220 -7.31 27.34 -31.78
C PRO A 220 -8.34 27.07 -30.68
N PHE A 221 -8.84 25.83 -30.52
CA PHE A 221 -10.07 25.58 -29.76
C PHE A 221 -9.97 25.92 -28.25
N ALA A 222 -8.81 25.69 -27.64
CA ALA A 222 -8.55 25.97 -26.22
C ALA A 222 -7.84 27.30 -25.97
N ALA A 223 -7.45 28.02 -27.02
CA ALA A 223 -6.58 29.19 -26.92
C ALA A 223 -7.19 30.31 -26.04
N ASP A 224 -8.47 30.63 -26.26
CA ASP A 224 -9.14 31.70 -25.52
C ASP A 224 -9.34 31.35 -24.04
N VAL A 225 -9.74 30.11 -23.74
CA VAL A 225 -9.96 29.64 -22.36
C VAL A 225 -8.64 29.59 -21.57
N LEU A 226 -7.55 29.12 -22.18
CA LEU A 226 -6.23 29.13 -21.55
C LEU A 226 -5.71 30.55 -21.36
N ALA A 227 -5.90 31.45 -22.33
CA ALA A 227 -5.54 32.86 -22.18
C ALA A 227 -6.33 33.55 -21.06
N ASP A 228 -7.61 33.23 -20.88
CA ASP A 228 -8.41 33.69 -19.74
C ASP A 228 -7.86 33.18 -18.39
N ALA A 229 -7.47 31.90 -18.33
CA ALA A 229 -6.82 31.34 -17.14
C ALA A 229 -5.50 32.04 -16.82
N GLY A 230 -4.64 32.28 -17.82
CA GLY A 230 -3.38 32.98 -17.63
C GLY A 230 -3.53 34.47 -17.32
N LYS A 231 -4.59 35.13 -17.81
CA LYS A 231 -4.96 36.49 -17.38
C LYS A 231 -5.27 36.54 -15.89
N VAL A 232 -6.06 35.58 -15.38
CA VAL A 232 -6.38 35.48 -13.95
C VAL A 232 -5.14 35.11 -13.14
N ALA A 233 -4.30 34.19 -13.62
CA ALA A 233 -3.02 33.87 -12.97
C ALA A 233 -2.14 35.11 -12.84
N THR A 234 -2.07 35.93 -13.89
CA THR A 234 -1.33 37.21 -13.91
C THR A 234 -1.90 38.23 -12.93
N GLU A 235 -3.22 38.45 -12.96
CA GLU A 235 -3.92 39.37 -12.06
C GLU A 235 -3.67 39.02 -10.58
N LEU A 236 -3.72 37.73 -10.26
CA LEU A 236 -3.60 37.21 -8.90
C LEU A 236 -2.14 36.90 -8.50
N GLY A 237 -1.18 37.04 -9.41
CA GLY A 237 0.25 36.78 -9.18
C GLY A 237 0.61 35.32 -8.92
N HIS A 238 -0.12 34.37 -9.52
CA HIS A 238 0.10 32.93 -9.38
C HIS A 238 1.24 32.44 -10.27
N ARG A 239 2.14 31.64 -9.70
CA ARG A 239 3.05 30.81 -10.49
C ARG A 239 2.37 29.50 -10.87
N LEU A 240 2.50 29.11 -12.14
CA LEU A 240 1.96 27.86 -12.69
C LEU A 240 3.10 27.02 -13.25
N THR A 241 3.09 25.71 -13.02
CA THR A 241 4.07 24.75 -13.59
C THR A 241 3.36 23.45 -13.99
N THR A 242 4.03 22.57 -14.74
CA THR A 242 3.53 21.22 -15.06
C THR A 242 4.61 20.18 -14.77
N HIS A 243 4.21 18.93 -14.56
CA HIS A 243 5.14 17.82 -14.41
C HIS A 243 4.69 16.71 -15.38
N PRO A 244 5.16 16.73 -16.66
CA PRO A 244 4.89 15.65 -17.61
C PRO A 244 5.22 14.31 -16.96
N GLY A 245 4.42 13.28 -17.23
CA GLY A 245 4.58 12.05 -16.45
C GLY A 245 5.94 11.39 -16.64
N GLN A 246 6.49 10.71 -15.61
CA GLN A 246 7.84 10.10 -15.65
C GLN A 246 8.14 9.17 -16.84
N TYR A 247 7.10 8.79 -17.59
CA TYR A 247 7.06 7.96 -18.80
C TYR A 247 7.40 8.74 -20.08
N THR A 248 7.40 10.06 -19.99
CA THR A 248 8.07 11.01 -20.89
C THR A 248 9.60 10.85 -20.77
N GLN A 249 10.12 9.70 -21.22
CA GLN A 249 11.52 9.31 -21.06
C GLN A 249 12.35 9.57 -22.32
N ILE A 250 12.90 10.79 -22.43
CA ILE A 250 13.76 11.16 -23.57
C ILE A 250 15.12 10.46 -23.57
N ALA A 251 15.52 9.79 -22.48
CA ALA A 251 16.76 9.00 -22.40
C ALA A 251 16.59 7.51 -22.77
N SER A 252 15.35 7.09 -23.09
CA SER A 252 15.02 5.71 -23.43
C SER A 252 15.77 5.20 -24.68
N PRO A 253 16.20 3.93 -24.72
CA PRO A 253 16.77 3.32 -25.92
C PRO A 253 15.70 3.02 -26.99
N ARG A 254 14.41 3.05 -26.63
CA ARG A 254 13.30 2.77 -27.53
C ARG A 254 12.91 4.05 -28.29
N LYS A 255 12.95 4.00 -29.62
CA LYS A 255 12.73 5.18 -30.48
C LYS A 255 11.28 5.67 -30.39
N GLU A 256 10.35 4.74 -30.27
CA GLU A 256 8.93 4.99 -30.10
C GLU A 256 8.63 5.74 -28.79
N VAL A 257 9.30 5.37 -27.69
CA VAL A 257 9.16 6.07 -26.40
C VAL A 257 9.69 7.50 -26.52
N VAL A 258 10.89 7.68 -27.09
CA VAL A 258 11.46 9.02 -27.32
C VAL A 258 10.56 9.89 -28.20
N ALA A 259 9.95 9.31 -29.25
CA ALA A 259 9.03 10.03 -30.11
C ALA A 259 7.75 10.45 -29.38
N ALA A 260 7.19 9.57 -28.54
CA ALA A 260 6.05 9.90 -27.67
C ALA A 260 6.39 11.01 -26.68
N SER A 261 7.54 10.92 -26.01
CA SER A 261 8.02 11.95 -25.08
C SER A 261 8.19 13.32 -25.75
N PHE A 262 8.62 13.35 -27.02
CA PHE A 262 8.73 14.62 -27.75
C PHE A 262 7.36 15.24 -28.02
N ARG A 263 6.37 14.44 -28.43
CA ARG A 263 4.99 14.92 -28.62
C ARG A 263 4.40 15.44 -27.31
N ASP A 264 4.67 14.75 -26.21
CA ASP A 264 4.18 15.12 -24.89
C ASP A 264 4.76 16.45 -24.40
N LEU A 265 6.09 16.61 -24.49
CA LEU A 265 6.75 17.88 -24.15
C LEU A 265 6.28 19.04 -25.04
N GLU A 266 6.03 18.80 -26.33
CA GLU A 266 5.46 19.81 -27.22
C GLU A 266 4.03 20.20 -26.85
N TYR A 267 3.21 19.25 -26.42
CA TYR A 267 1.86 19.52 -25.91
C TYR A 267 1.89 20.41 -24.67
N HIS A 268 2.75 20.10 -23.70
CA HIS A 268 2.90 20.91 -22.50
C HIS A 268 3.44 22.33 -22.79
N ASP A 269 4.41 22.46 -23.71
CA ASP A 269 4.88 23.77 -24.17
C ASP A 269 3.77 24.58 -24.85
N GLU A 270 2.94 23.93 -25.70
CA GLU A 270 1.78 24.58 -26.32
C GLU A 270 0.78 25.05 -25.26
N MET A 271 0.43 24.20 -24.29
CA MET A 271 -0.50 24.55 -23.21
C MET A 271 -0.02 25.77 -22.42
N LEU A 272 1.23 25.76 -21.96
CA LEU A 272 1.81 26.87 -21.18
C LEU A 272 1.91 28.15 -22.03
N SER A 273 2.25 28.03 -23.31
CA SER A 273 2.33 29.17 -24.23
C SER A 273 0.96 29.77 -24.57
N LEU A 274 -0.12 28.99 -24.46
CA LEU A 274 -1.50 29.46 -24.63
C LEU A 274 -2.05 30.17 -23.39
N LEU A 275 -1.41 30.06 -22.22
CA LEU A 275 -1.76 30.88 -21.06
C LEU A 275 -1.47 32.38 -21.29
N LYS A 276 -0.59 32.72 -22.24
CA LYS A 276 -0.22 34.13 -22.58
C LYS A 276 0.23 34.92 -21.34
N LEU A 277 1.04 34.28 -20.50
CA LEU A 277 1.59 34.90 -19.30
C LEU A 277 2.58 36.04 -19.68
N PRO A 278 2.74 37.06 -18.83
CA PRO A 278 3.80 38.05 -18.98
C PRO A 278 5.18 37.40 -18.99
N GLU A 279 6.14 38.04 -19.66
CA GLU A 279 7.46 37.47 -19.99
C GLU A 279 8.18 36.76 -18.83
N GLN A 280 8.21 37.34 -17.63
CA GLN A 280 8.85 36.69 -16.48
C GLN A 280 8.03 35.52 -15.93
N MET A 281 6.70 35.67 -15.84
CA MET A 281 5.84 34.58 -15.36
C MET A 281 5.82 33.40 -16.35
N ASP A 282 5.93 33.71 -17.64
CA ASP A 282 6.07 32.72 -18.70
C ASP A 282 7.38 31.93 -18.57
N ARG A 283 8.51 32.60 -18.27
CA ARG A 283 9.76 31.92 -17.92
C ARG A 283 9.64 31.03 -16.69
N ASP A 284 8.92 31.51 -15.66
CA ASP A 284 8.73 30.78 -14.40
C ASP A 284 7.80 29.56 -14.54
N ALA A 285 7.05 29.47 -15.66
CA ALA A 285 6.20 28.36 -16.03
C ALA A 285 6.99 27.24 -16.71
N VAL A 286 7.57 26.40 -15.86
CA VAL A 286 8.48 25.31 -16.24
C VAL A 286 7.76 23.95 -16.33
N MET A 287 8.38 23.04 -17.08
CA MET A 287 8.01 21.63 -17.19
C MET A 287 9.06 20.79 -16.47
N ILE A 288 8.67 20.13 -15.39
CA ILE A 288 9.58 19.34 -14.55
C ILE A 288 9.63 17.91 -15.06
N LEU A 289 10.83 17.37 -15.29
CA LEU A 289 11.02 16.03 -15.83
C LEU A 289 12.01 15.23 -14.97
N HIS A 290 11.63 14.01 -14.59
CA HIS A 290 12.57 13.02 -14.06
C HIS A 290 13.42 12.42 -15.18
N MET A 291 14.65 12.01 -14.87
CA MET A 291 15.51 11.35 -15.87
C MET A 291 14.98 9.95 -16.26
N GLY A 292 14.27 9.28 -15.34
CA GLY A 292 13.63 7.98 -15.58
C GLY A 292 14.59 6.80 -15.40
N GLY A 293 14.34 5.68 -16.09
CA GLY A 293 15.15 4.47 -15.93
C GLY A 293 16.63 4.62 -16.30
N VAL A 294 17.49 3.80 -15.69
CA VAL A 294 18.89 3.62 -16.12
C VAL A 294 18.93 2.54 -17.18
N TYR A 295 19.38 2.91 -18.39
CA TYR A 295 19.38 2.01 -19.53
C TYR A 295 20.81 1.62 -19.90
N GLY A 296 21.20 0.38 -19.56
CA GLY A 296 22.61 -0.03 -19.59
C GLY A 296 23.33 0.51 -18.37
N ASP A 297 23.96 1.67 -18.49
CA ASP A 297 24.57 2.37 -17.35
C ASP A 297 24.19 3.87 -17.33
N LYS A 298 24.52 4.55 -16.22
CA LYS A 298 24.22 5.98 -16.04
C LYS A 298 24.90 6.84 -17.11
N ALA A 299 26.16 6.57 -17.47
CA ALA A 299 26.87 7.37 -18.47
C ALA A 299 26.22 7.25 -19.86
N ALA A 300 25.90 6.03 -20.28
CA ALA A 300 25.21 5.76 -21.55
C ALA A 300 23.81 6.40 -21.58
N THR A 301 23.11 6.44 -20.44
CA THR A 301 21.80 7.11 -20.34
C THR A 301 21.92 8.62 -20.45
N LEU A 302 22.90 9.22 -19.78
CA LEU A 302 23.21 10.64 -19.92
C LEU A 302 23.61 11.00 -21.37
N ASP A 303 24.37 10.14 -22.05
CA ASP A 303 24.75 10.37 -23.45
C ASP A 303 23.56 10.35 -24.41
N ARG A 304 22.63 9.39 -24.24
CA ARG A 304 21.37 9.39 -24.99
C ARG A 304 20.51 10.62 -24.67
N PHE A 305 20.45 11.01 -23.40
CA PHE A 305 19.75 12.23 -22.99
C PHE A 305 20.35 13.45 -23.69
N ARG A 306 21.68 13.60 -23.75
CA ARG A 306 22.35 14.71 -24.49
C ARG A 306 21.94 14.71 -25.96
N GLU A 307 21.99 13.55 -26.62
CA GLU A 307 21.63 13.41 -28.03
C GLU A 307 20.18 13.82 -28.26
N ASN A 308 19.24 13.29 -27.48
CA ASN A 308 17.82 13.56 -27.65
C ASN A 308 17.43 14.98 -27.22
N TYR A 309 18.01 15.50 -26.13
CA TYR A 309 17.82 16.88 -25.70
C TYR A 309 18.20 17.88 -26.80
N SER A 310 19.29 17.61 -27.55
CA SER A 310 19.71 18.48 -28.66
C SER A 310 18.64 18.63 -29.76
N ARG A 311 17.79 17.61 -29.92
CA ARG A 311 16.72 17.53 -30.93
C ARG A 311 15.40 18.18 -30.47
N LEU A 312 15.24 18.49 -29.18
CA LEU A 312 14.05 19.18 -28.67
C LEU A 312 13.93 20.60 -29.24
N THR A 313 12.69 21.08 -29.35
CA THR A 313 12.40 22.44 -29.81
C THR A 313 12.87 23.50 -28.80
N GLU A 314 13.12 24.72 -29.27
CA GLU A 314 13.55 25.82 -28.41
C GLU A 314 12.46 26.30 -27.42
N GLY A 315 11.18 26.00 -27.69
CA GLY A 315 10.09 26.22 -26.74
C GLY A 315 10.22 25.28 -25.54
N VAL A 316 10.29 23.98 -25.83
CA VAL A 316 10.52 22.93 -24.81
C VAL A 316 11.80 23.19 -24.01
N LYS A 317 12.94 23.42 -24.67
CA LYS A 317 14.23 23.67 -23.98
C LYS A 317 14.20 24.89 -23.06
N ARG A 318 13.39 25.91 -23.37
CA ARG A 318 13.25 27.11 -22.53
C ARG A 318 12.54 26.83 -21.21
N ARG A 319 11.65 25.84 -21.17
CA ARG A 319 10.82 25.50 -20.01
C ARG A 319 11.26 24.24 -19.27
N LEU A 320 11.96 23.32 -19.95
CA LEU A 320 12.35 22.03 -19.36
C LEU A 320 13.32 22.25 -18.20
N VAL A 321 13.02 21.62 -17.07
CA VAL A 321 13.86 21.51 -15.89
C VAL A 321 13.95 20.02 -15.51
N LEU A 322 15.07 19.61 -14.91
CA LEU A 322 15.25 18.24 -14.44
C LEU A 322 15.05 18.17 -12.93
N GLU A 323 14.56 17.04 -12.44
CA GLU A 323 14.39 16.75 -11.02
C GLU A 323 15.10 15.46 -10.65
N ASN A 324 15.74 15.42 -9.47
CA ASN A 324 16.25 14.17 -8.91
C ASN A 324 15.10 13.26 -8.48
N ASP A 325 15.14 11.99 -8.87
CA ASP A 325 14.09 11.01 -8.56
C ASP A 325 14.42 10.16 -7.34
N ASP A 326 13.51 9.25 -6.99
CA ASP A 326 13.51 8.37 -5.83
C ASP A 326 13.98 6.93 -6.15
N VAL A 327 14.48 6.69 -7.37
CA VAL A 327 14.88 5.35 -7.83
C VAL A 327 16.34 5.30 -8.24
N SER A 328 16.79 6.20 -9.12
CA SER A 328 18.00 6.02 -9.91
C SER A 328 18.91 7.24 -9.95
N TRP A 329 18.35 8.46 -9.92
CA TRP A 329 19.09 9.67 -10.26
C TRP A 329 19.11 10.68 -9.13
N SER A 330 20.25 10.77 -8.46
CA SER A 330 20.48 11.73 -7.40
C SER A 330 20.83 13.13 -7.95
N VAL A 331 20.82 14.13 -7.06
CA VAL A 331 21.37 15.47 -7.35
C VAL A 331 22.82 15.40 -7.87
N HIS A 332 23.62 14.46 -7.37
CA HIS A 332 25.03 14.29 -7.74
C HIS A 332 25.18 13.83 -9.18
N ASP A 333 24.27 12.97 -9.64
CA ASP A 333 24.26 12.44 -10.99
C ASP A 333 23.77 13.50 -11.99
N LEU A 334 22.71 14.25 -11.63
CA LEU A 334 22.02 15.14 -12.56
C LEU A 334 22.60 16.56 -12.64
N LEU A 335 23.16 17.09 -11.55
CA LEU A 335 23.67 18.46 -11.53
C LEU A 335 24.75 18.72 -12.60
N PRO A 336 25.72 17.83 -12.87
CA PRO A 336 26.70 18.04 -13.93
C PRO A 336 26.08 18.19 -15.32
N ILE A 337 25.12 17.33 -15.70
CA ILE A 337 24.46 17.43 -17.00
C ILE A 337 23.53 18.65 -17.08
N CYS A 338 22.91 19.05 -15.95
CA CYS A 338 22.15 20.29 -15.84
C CYS A 338 23.02 21.53 -16.08
N GLU A 339 24.24 21.54 -15.53
CA GLU A 339 25.23 22.59 -15.76
C GLU A 339 25.69 22.62 -17.23
N GLU A 340 25.99 21.46 -17.80
CA GLU A 340 26.45 21.29 -19.18
C GLU A 340 25.41 21.73 -20.21
N LEU A 341 24.18 21.21 -20.12
CA LEU A 341 23.10 21.47 -21.08
C LEU A 341 22.30 22.74 -20.77
N ASN A 342 22.71 23.48 -19.75
CA ASN A 342 22.01 24.66 -19.23
C ASN A 342 20.55 24.36 -18.87
N ILE A 343 20.29 23.24 -18.20
CA ILE A 343 18.97 22.85 -17.69
C ILE A 343 18.91 23.19 -16.20
N PRO A 344 17.87 23.88 -15.70
CA PRO A 344 17.70 24.09 -14.27
C PRO A 344 17.42 22.76 -13.54
N LEU A 345 18.02 22.57 -12.37
CA LEU A 345 17.75 21.40 -11.51
C LEU A 345 16.76 21.79 -10.41
N VAL A 346 15.60 21.14 -10.37
CA VAL A 346 14.68 21.12 -9.23
C VAL A 346 15.24 20.15 -8.21
N LEU A 347 15.51 20.66 -7.01
CA LEU A 347 15.85 19.82 -5.87
C LEU A 347 14.55 19.32 -5.24
N ASP A 348 14.38 18.00 -5.23
CA ASP A 348 13.43 17.33 -4.36
C ASP A 348 14.17 16.77 -3.15
N TYR A 349 13.84 17.30 -1.97
CA TYR A 349 14.47 16.93 -0.72
C TYR A 349 14.17 15.49 -0.31
N HIS A 350 12.97 15.00 -0.56
CA HIS A 350 12.55 13.69 -0.11
C HIS A 350 13.14 12.61 -1.01
N HIS A 351 13.03 12.76 -2.33
CA HIS A 351 13.68 11.88 -3.30
C HIS A 351 15.18 11.75 -3.05
N HIS A 352 15.84 12.87 -2.74
CA HIS A 352 17.26 12.85 -2.40
C HIS A 352 17.56 11.98 -1.16
N ASN A 353 16.68 12.00 -0.17
CA ASN A 353 16.84 11.24 1.08
C ASN A 353 16.41 9.76 0.96
N ILE A 354 15.80 9.35 -0.16
CA ILE A 354 15.41 7.96 -0.42
C ILE A 354 16.48 7.21 -1.22
N ILE A 355 17.31 7.90 -2.01
CA ILE A 355 18.41 7.24 -2.74
C ILE A 355 19.56 6.91 -1.77
N PHE A 356 19.68 5.62 -1.44
CA PHE A 356 20.77 5.09 -0.63
C PHE A 356 22.02 4.81 -1.47
N ASP A 357 22.86 5.84 -1.65
CA ASP A 357 24.22 5.69 -2.20
C ASP A 357 25.26 5.90 -1.07
N PRO A 358 26.33 5.09 -0.96
CA PRO A 358 27.35 5.25 0.08
C PRO A 358 28.04 6.63 0.11
N SER A 359 27.95 7.39 -0.98
CA SER A 359 28.48 8.76 -1.10
C SER A 359 27.47 9.84 -0.73
N ILE A 360 26.21 9.50 -0.51
CA ILE A 360 25.10 10.40 -0.19
C ILE A 360 24.68 10.17 1.26
N ARG A 361 24.58 11.23 2.06
CA ARG A 361 24.38 11.09 3.52
C ARG A 361 23.05 11.70 3.96
N GLU A 362 22.06 10.83 4.17
CA GLU A 362 20.64 11.11 4.46
C GLU A 362 20.37 12.45 5.15
N GLY A 363 19.49 13.25 4.57
CA GLY A 363 19.10 14.55 5.05
C GLY A 363 19.82 15.69 4.36
N THR A 364 19.63 16.90 4.87
CA THR A 364 19.91 18.11 4.07
C THR A 364 21.37 18.54 4.03
N LEU A 365 22.22 18.02 4.92
CA LEU A 365 23.58 18.54 5.11
C LEU A 365 24.50 18.33 3.89
N ASP A 366 24.25 17.26 3.13
CA ASP A 366 25.01 16.92 1.92
C ASP A 366 24.63 17.84 0.74
N ILE A 367 23.33 17.97 0.47
CA ILE A 367 22.80 18.81 -0.61
C ILE A 367 22.96 20.31 -0.40
N MET A 368 23.05 20.78 0.85
CA MET A 368 23.27 22.20 1.16
C MET A 368 24.53 22.75 0.49
N SER A 369 25.55 21.92 0.29
CA SER A 369 26.79 22.31 -0.41
C SER A 369 26.58 22.60 -1.90
N PHE A 370 25.52 22.06 -2.52
CA PHE A 370 25.19 22.26 -3.93
C PHE A 370 24.24 23.43 -4.18
N TYR A 371 23.67 24.07 -3.15
CA TYR A 371 22.65 25.13 -3.34
C TYR A 371 23.09 26.25 -4.28
N ASP A 372 24.32 26.76 -4.12
CA ASP A 372 24.85 27.82 -4.99
C ASP A 372 25.01 27.36 -6.45
N ARG A 373 25.33 26.08 -6.66
CA ARG A 373 25.45 25.48 -8.00
C ARG A 373 24.07 25.29 -8.62
N ILE A 374 23.11 24.76 -7.86
CA ILE A 374 21.72 24.59 -8.27
C ILE A 374 21.13 25.97 -8.62
N GLU A 375 21.24 26.98 -7.75
CA GLU A 375 20.75 28.34 -8.00
C GLU A 375 21.30 28.96 -9.29
N LYS A 376 22.59 28.72 -9.59
CA LYS A 376 23.19 29.18 -10.85
C LYS A 376 22.50 28.57 -12.07
N THR A 377 22.04 27.33 -12.01
CA THR A 377 21.30 26.70 -13.13
C THR A 377 20.01 27.43 -13.47
N TRP A 378 19.30 27.96 -12.47
CA TRP A 378 18.09 28.78 -12.63
C TRP A 378 18.42 30.20 -13.10
N SER A 379 19.41 30.82 -12.46
CA SER A 379 19.81 32.21 -12.72
C SER A 379 20.30 32.42 -14.17
N ARG A 380 20.99 31.43 -14.75
CA ARG A 380 21.45 31.47 -16.16
C ARG A 380 20.31 31.58 -17.17
N LYS A 381 19.12 31.06 -16.85
CA LYS A 381 17.91 31.18 -17.69
C LYS A 381 16.98 32.31 -17.24
N ASN A 382 17.35 33.06 -16.19
CA ASN A 382 16.49 34.08 -15.58
C ASN A 382 15.10 33.54 -15.19
N ILE A 383 15.09 32.31 -14.65
CA ILE A 383 13.90 31.64 -14.14
C ILE A 383 13.95 31.71 -12.62
N LYS A 384 12.84 32.04 -11.96
CA LYS A 384 12.77 32.01 -10.50
C LYS A 384 12.92 30.57 -10.01
N GLN A 385 13.89 30.31 -9.13
CA GLN A 385 14.12 28.97 -8.59
C GLN A 385 12.87 28.42 -7.88
N LYS A 386 12.67 27.10 -8.00
CA LYS A 386 11.74 26.35 -7.17
C LYS A 386 12.37 25.07 -6.64
N MET A 387 11.77 24.51 -5.60
CA MET A 387 12.13 23.21 -5.01
C MET A 387 10.87 22.41 -4.71
N HIS A 388 11.01 21.11 -4.51
CA HIS A 388 9.96 20.20 -4.06
C HIS A 388 10.24 19.73 -2.64
N TYR A 389 9.19 19.57 -1.84
CA TYR A 389 9.30 19.08 -0.48
C TYR A 389 8.15 18.17 -0.10
N SER A 390 8.52 17.02 0.45
CA SER A 390 7.64 16.04 1.07
C SER A 390 8.36 15.35 2.23
N GLU A 391 7.64 14.52 2.97
CA GLU A 391 8.16 13.73 4.09
C GLU A 391 7.68 12.27 3.92
N PRO A 392 8.42 11.26 4.41
CA PRO A 392 7.96 9.87 4.39
C PRO A 392 6.73 9.68 5.31
N THR A 393 5.93 8.63 5.06
CA THR A 393 4.86 8.22 5.99
C THR A 393 5.41 7.79 7.36
N ALA A 394 4.64 7.98 8.43
CA ALA A 394 5.10 7.71 9.81
C ALA A 394 5.50 6.25 10.07
N ASP A 395 4.94 5.31 9.31
CA ASP A 395 5.20 3.86 9.40
C ASP A 395 6.19 3.38 8.30
N ALA A 396 6.90 4.29 7.63
CA ALA A 396 7.82 3.93 6.55
C ALA A 396 9.12 3.29 7.06
N VAL A 397 9.19 1.96 7.02
CA VAL A 397 10.37 1.18 7.45
C VAL A 397 11.20 0.74 6.24
N THR A 398 10.59 0.15 5.21
CA THR A 398 11.30 -0.37 4.02
C THR A 398 11.68 0.71 2.99
N PRO A 399 12.67 0.50 2.10
CA PRO A 399 12.98 1.41 1.00
C PRO A 399 11.78 1.68 0.07
N ARG A 400 10.87 0.71 -0.09
CA ARG A 400 9.64 0.85 -0.87
C ARG A 400 8.63 1.73 -0.13
N ASP A 401 8.51 1.60 1.19
CA ASP A 401 7.60 2.42 1.99
C ASP A 401 8.09 3.86 2.14
N ARG A 402 9.41 4.07 2.16
CA ARG A 402 10.01 5.42 2.22
C ARG A 402 9.72 6.28 1.00
N ARG A 403 9.30 5.68 -0.13
CA ARG A 403 8.82 6.41 -1.33
C ARG A 403 7.44 7.03 -1.14
N LYS A 404 6.65 6.53 -0.19
CA LYS A 404 5.30 7.04 0.07
C LYS A 404 5.39 8.39 0.77
N HIS A 405 4.77 9.40 0.15
CA HIS A 405 4.63 10.70 0.78
C HIS A 405 3.64 10.66 1.96
N SER A 406 3.97 11.42 3.01
CA SER A 406 3.10 11.66 4.14
C SER A 406 1.82 12.41 3.72
N ALA A 407 0.76 12.26 4.52
CA ALA A 407 -0.46 13.04 4.33
C ALA A 407 -0.18 14.55 4.42
N ARG A 408 0.66 14.95 5.38
CA ARG A 408 1.06 16.33 5.65
C ARG A 408 2.51 16.41 6.09
N VAL A 409 3.14 17.53 5.78
CA VAL A 409 4.53 17.82 6.16
C VAL A 409 4.58 18.67 7.42
N LYS A 410 5.53 18.39 8.31
CA LYS A 410 5.63 18.98 9.64
C LYS A 410 6.64 20.12 9.72
N VAL A 411 7.63 20.18 8.82
CA VAL A 411 8.69 21.19 8.86
C VAL A 411 8.90 21.93 7.53
N LEU A 412 9.72 22.98 7.55
CA LEU A 412 10.21 23.65 6.35
C LEU A 412 11.66 23.24 6.07
N PRO A 413 12.03 22.93 4.81
CA PRO A 413 13.40 22.61 4.47
C PRO A 413 14.30 23.85 4.59
N PRO A 414 15.63 23.66 4.73
CA PRO A 414 16.59 24.74 4.87
C PRO A 414 16.85 25.38 3.51
N CYS A 415 15.90 26.20 3.07
CA CYS A 415 15.94 26.94 1.81
C CYS A 415 15.98 28.46 2.05
N LYS A 416 16.04 29.27 1.00
CA LYS A 416 15.96 30.72 1.14
C LYS A 416 14.54 31.15 1.55
N PRO A 417 14.38 32.18 2.39
CA PRO A 417 13.05 32.63 2.84
C PRO A 417 12.09 33.05 1.72
N ASP A 418 12.57 33.38 0.52
CA ASP A 418 11.80 33.80 -0.65
C ASP A 418 11.58 32.71 -1.71
N MET A 419 11.89 31.44 -1.37
CA MET A 419 11.78 30.27 -2.26
C MET A 419 10.33 29.97 -2.68
N ASP A 420 10.15 29.54 -3.93
CA ASP A 420 8.89 28.92 -4.35
C ASP A 420 8.97 27.42 -4.09
N LEU A 421 8.24 26.93 -3.09
CA LEU A 421 8.29 25.54 -2.61
C LEU A 421 6.99 24.81 -2.96
N MET A 422 7.10 23.75 -3.74
CA MET A 422 5.98 22.84 -4.02
C MET A 422 5.91 21.79 -2.93
N ILE A 423 4.78 21.67 -2.25
CA ILE A 423 4.53 20.65 -1.25
C ILE A 423 3.90 19.43 -1.93
N GLU A 424 4.60 18.30 -1.90
CA GLU A 424 4.20 17.04 -2.54
C GLU A 424 3.68 16.09 -1.46
N ALA A 425 2.51 16.40 -0.90
CA ALA A 425 1.89 15.61 0.16
C ALA A 425 0.53 15.07 -0.29
N LYS A 426 0.04 13.99 0.34
CA LYS A 426 -1.25 13.39 -0.05
C LYS A 426 -2.41 14.38 0.14
N ASP A 427 -2.44 15.19 1.19
CA ASP A 427 -3.57 16.12 1.44
C ASP A 427 -3.47 17.46 0.70
N LYS A 428 -2.58 17.58 -0.30
CA LYS A 428 -2.47 18.73 -1.22
C LYS A 428 -2.47 20.09 -0.49
N GLU A 429 -3.52 20.91 -0.65
CA GLU A 429 -3.59 22.25 -0.05
C GLU A 429 -3.69 22.24 1.47
N GLN A 430 -4.16 21.14 2.10
CA GLN A 430 -4.24 21.05 3.55
C GLN A 430 -2.85 20.95 4.19
N ALA A 431 -1.91 20.27 3.53
CA ALA A 431 -0.52 20.25 3.95
C ALA A 431 0.11 21.65 3.90
N VAL A 432 -0.25 22.47 2.90
CA VAL A 432 0.15 23.88 2.83
C VAL A 432 -0.46 24.68 3.98
N PHE A 433 -1.75 24.52 4.28
CA PHE A 433 -2.42 25.17 5.40
C PHE A 433 -1.81 24.80 6.76
N GLU A 434 -1.43 23.53 6.93
CA GLU A 434 -0.76 23.09 8.16
C GLU A 434 0.58 23.79 8.35
N LEU A 435 1.43 23.86 7.33
CA LEU A 435 2.69 24.62 7.40
C LEU A 435 2.45 26.10 7.69
N MET A 436 1.48 26.72 6.99
CA MET A 436 1.12 28.11 7.21
C MET A 436 0.72 28.35 8.66
N ARG A 437 -0.11 27.48 9.24
CA ARG A 437 -0.58 27.57 10.63
C ARG A 437 0.55 27.33 11.63
N THR A 438 1.32 26.26 11.45
CA THR A 438 2.41 25.84 12.35
C THR A 438 3.48 26.91 12.47
N PHE A 439 3.88 27.53 11.35
CA PHE A 439 4.92 28.55 11.34
C PHE A 439 4.39 29.99 11.28
N LYS A 440 3.06 30.17 11.36
CA LYS A 440 2.37 31.48 11.24
C LYS A 440 2.82 32.28 10.02
N LEU A 441 2.91 31.60 8.86
CA LEU A 441 3.33 32.19 7.59
C LEU A 441 2.29 33.21 7.10
N PRO A 442 2.66 34.19 6.25
CA PRO A 442 1.72 35.18 5.75
C PRO A 442 0.43 34.56 5.20
N GLY A 443 -0.74 34.99 5.71
CA GLY A 443 -2.05 34.47 5.31
C GLY A 443 -2.56 33.26 6.10
N TRP A 444 -1.85 32.80 7.14
CA TRP A 444 -2.26 31.66 7.97
C TRP A 444 -3.64 31.81 8.63
N ASP A 445 -4.12 33.04 8.79
CA ASP A 445 -5.40 33.37 9.39
C ASP A 445 -6.57 33.41 8.40
N LEU A 446 -6.29 33.37 7.09
CA LEU A 446 -7.29 33.50 6.02
C LEU A 446 -8.19 32.27 5.88
N PHE A 447 -7.74 31.10 6.35
CA PHE A 447 -8.45 29.82 6.25
C PHE A 447 -8.96 29.33 7.61
N ASN A 448 -9.06 30.20 8.62
CA ASN A 448 -9.60 29.83 9.94
C ASN A 448 -11.07 29.37 9.89
N ASP A 449 -11.81 29.75 8.84
CA ASP A 449 -13.18 29.33 8.58
C ASP A 449 -13.28 28.07 7.69
N VAL A 450 -12.14 27.54 7.24
CA VAL A 450 -12.07 26.31 6.46
C VAL A 450 -11.96 25.15 7.43
N VAL A 451 -12.93 24.24 7.37
CA VAL A 451 -12.89 22.97 8.11
C VAL A 451 -11.73 22.15 7.53
N PRO A 452 -10.75 21.72 8.36
CA PRO A 452 -9.71 20.81 7.90
C PRO A 452 -10.34 19.57 7.28
N HIS A 453 -9.88 19.18 6.10
CA HIS A 453 -10.28 17.89 5.54
C HIS A 453 -9.61 16.80 6.40
N GLU A 454 -10.41 15.94 7.02
CA GLU A 454 -9.97 14.77 7.77
C GLU A 454 -10.21 13.53 6.90
N ARG A 455 -9.22 12.63 6.84
CA ARG A 455 -9.30 11.38 6.08
C ARG A 455 -9.85 10.27 6.97
N ASP A 456 -10.59 9.35 6.37
CA ASP A 456 -11.24 8.24 7.07
C ASP A 456 -10.24 7.22 7.68
N ASP A 457 -8.95 7.28 7.29
CA ASP A 457 -7.87 6.39 7.73
C ASP A 457 -7.04 6.91 8.93
N GLU A 458 -7.31 8.13 9.44
CA GLU A 458 -6.56 8.71 10.56
C GLU A 458 -7.29 8.51 11.92
N LEU A 459 -6.67 7.80 12.87
CA LEU A 459 -7.25 7.57 14.21
C LEU A 459 -7.38 8.89 15.00
N SER A 460 -8.61 9.25 15.40
CA SER A 460 -8.84 10.47 16.18
C SER A 460 -8.09 10.45 17.53
N LYS A 461 -7.59 11.62 17.96
CA LYS A 461 -6.91 11.79 19.26
C LYS A 461 -7.78 11.40 20.46
N GLU A 462 -9.09 11.41 20.29
CA GLU A 462 -10.07 11.03 21.33
C GLU A 462 -10.20 9.50 21.40
N ALA A 463 -10.20 8.82 20.25
CA ALA A 463 -10.23 7.35 20.16
C ALA A 463 -8.99 6.71 20.83
N ILE A 464 -7.80 7.29 20.63
CA ILE A 464 -6.55 6.82 21.26
C ILE A 464 -6.63 6.92 22.80
N ARG A 465 -7.30 7.93 23.32
CA ARG A 465 -7.42 8.18 24.77
C ARG A 465 -8.43 7.26 25.43
N GLU A 466 -9.47 6.84 24.69
CA GLU A 466 -10.50 5.91 25.14
C GLU A 466 -9.98 4.46 25.13
N ALA A 467 -9.21 4.07 24.12
CA ALA A 467 -8.53 2.77 24.04
C ALA A 467 -7.62 2.51 25.25
N LYS A 468 -6.79 3.50 25.65
CA LYS A 468 -5.92 3.39 26.85
C LYS A 468 -6.70 3.25 28.16
N ARG A 469 -7.97 3.61 28.20
CA ARG A 469 -8.83 3.55 29.40
C ARG A 469 -9.52 2.19 29.56
N LEU A 470 -9.82 1.52 28.45
CA LEU A 470 -10.49 0.21 28.41
C LEU A 470 -9.55 -0.95 28.75
N VAL A 471 -8.28 -0.88 28.34
CA VAL A 471 -7.22 -1.87 28.65
C VAL A 471 -7.00 -2.06 30.16
N LYS A 472 -7.31 -1.06 30.98
CA LYS A 472 -7.12 -1.12 32.43
C LYS A 472 -8.21 -1.90 33.18
N LYS A 473 -9.28 -2.33 32.50
CA LYS A 473 -10.51 -2.83 33.14
C LYS A 473 -10.75 -4.34 32.97
N THR A 474 -10.05 -5.01 32.06
CA THR A 474 -10.33 -6.40 31.66
C THR A 474 -9.49 -7.48 32.36
N ASN A 475 -8.55 -7.14 33.25
CA ASN A 475 -7.88 -8.14 34.10
C ASN A 475 -8.76 -8.56 35.28
N ARG A 476 -9.76 -9.42 35.05
CA ARG A 476 -10.33 -10.34 36.06
C ARG A 476 -11.28 -11.41 35.45
N SER A 477 -10.95 -12.66 35.78
CA SER A 477 -11.72 -13.93 35.84
C SER A 477 -11.89 -14.83 34.60
N ASP A 478 -11.39 -16.06 34.80
CA ASP A 478 -11.56 -17.39 34.14
C ASP A 478 -13.04 -17.90 34.21
N GLU A 479 -13.54 -19.02 33.66
CA GLU A 479 -13.01 -20.30 33.14
C GLU A 479 -14.05 -20.93 32.16
N PRO A 480 -13.67 -21.62 31.05
CA PRO A 480 -14.61 -22.11 30.01
C PRO A 480 -15.04 -23.60 30.13
N GLY A 481 -16.04 -24.02 29.32
CA GLY A 481 -16.54 -25.40 29.21
C GLY A 481 -16.81 -25.87 27.77
N ILE A 482 -16.39 -27.10 27.44
CA ILE A 482 -16.40 -27.72 26.11
C ILE A 482 -17.67 -28.56 25.89
N LEU A 483 -18.31 -28.47 24.72
CA LEU A 483 -19.26 -29.47 24.22
C LEU A 483 -18.97 -29.82 22.74
N ALA A 484 -18.79 -31.11 22.48
CA ALA A 484 -18.58 -31.71 21.16
C ALA A 484 -19.88 -32.26 20.56
N VAL A 485 -20.03 -32.26 19.23
CA VAL A 485 -21.13 -32.96 18.53
C VAL A 485 -20.67 -33.68 17.25
N GLY A 486 -20.73 -35.03 17.32
CA GLY A 486 -21.41 -35.98 16.41
C GLY A 486 -21.33 -35.88 14.88
N HIS A 487 -20.64 -36.85 14.26
CA HIS A 487 -20.71 -37.20 12.83
C HIS A 487 -21.91 -38.09 12.47
N GLY A 488 -22.48 -37.88 11.27
CA GLY A 488 -23.10 -38.97 10.48
C GLY A 488 -24.32 -38.61 9.63
N ARG A 489 -24.09 -38.10 8.39
CA ARG A 489 -24.87 -38.28 7.12
C ARG A 489 -24.59 -37.13 6.12
N MET A 490 -23.84 -37.37 5.04
CA MET A 490 -23.54 -36.37 3.99
C MET A 490 -23.49 -36.94 2.55
N ALA A 491 -24.28 -37.99 2.27
CA ALA A 491 -24.21 -38.75 1.01
C ALA A 491 -25.27 -38.35 -0.03
N THR A 492 -26.57 -38.43 0.32
CA THR A 492 -27.69 -38.20 -0.62
C THR A 492 -27.93 -36.72 -0.96
N ASP A 493 -27.35 -35.82 -0.17
CA ASP A 493 -27.57 -34.37 -0.25
C ASP A 493 -26.61 -33.68 -1.22
N PHE A 494 -25.33 -34.07 -1.25
CA PHE A 494 -24.28 -33.38 -2.02
C PHE A 494 -24.55 -33.33 -3.53
N GLN A 495 -24.82 -34.49 -4.14
CA GLN A 495 -25.07 -34.56 -5.59
C GLN A 495 -26.40 -33.91 -5.98
N SER A 496 -27.41 -34.02 -5.11
CA SER A 496 -28.70 -33.35 -5.32
C SER A 496 -28.54 -31.83 -5.28
N GLN A 497 -27.82 -31.30 -4.30
CA GLN A 497 -27.52 -29.87 -4.18
C GLN A 497 -26.67 -29.37 -5.35
N THR A 498 -25.64 -30.12 -5.77
CA THR A 498 -24.82 -29.76 -6.95
C THR A 498 -25.68 -29.65 -8.20
N LYS A 499 -26.62 -30.60 -8.39
CA LYS A 499 -27.54 -30.55 -9.52
C LYS A 499 -28.47 -29.34 -9.44
N VAL A 500 -29.07 -29.07 -8.29
CA VAL A 500 -29.95 -27.90 -8.09
C VAL A 500 -29.21 -26.59 -8.34
N PHE A 501 -27.97 -26.47 -7.86
CA PHE A 501 -27.09 -25.34 -8.13
C PHE A 501 -26.78 -25.19 -9.62
N LEU A 502 -26.41 -26.27 -10.31
CA LEU A 502 -26.09 -26.22 -11.74
C LEU A 502 -27.32 -25.86 -12.59
N ASP A 503 -28.49 -26.42 -12.26
CA ASP A 503 -29.76 -26.11 -12.93
C ASP A 503 -30.14 -24.64 -12.71
N TRP A 504 -29.97 -24.13 -11.48
CA TRP A 504 -30.14 -22.71 -11.16
C TRP A 504 -29.17 -21.84 -11.96
N PHE A 505 -27.87 -22.16 -11.94
CA PHE A 505 -26.85 -21.40 -12.65
C PHE A 505 -27.17 -21.30 -14.14
N LYS A 506 -27.48 -22.43 -14.79
CA LYS A 506 -27.88 -22.49 -16.21
C LYS A 506 -29.18 -21.74 -16.52
N SER A 507 -30.03 -21.49 -15.52
CA SER A 507 -31.25 -20.70 -15.68
C SER A 507 -31.02 -19.18 -15.63
N LEU A 508 -29.85 -18.73 -15.17
CA LEU A 508 -29.53 -17.30 -15.07
C LEU A 508 -29.36 -16.68 -16.46
N PRO A 509 -29.98 -15.52 -16.74
CA PRO A 509 -29.83 -14.84 -18.02
C PRO A 509 -28.37 -14.47 -18.31
N GLY A 510 -27.86 -14.88 -19.47
CA GLY A 510 -26.47 -14.60 -19.89
C GLY A 510 -25.43 -15.58 -19.36
N SER A 511 -25.82 -16.53 -18.49
CA SER A 511 -24.92 -17.61 -18.10
C SER A 511 -24.69 -18.62 -19.23
N THR A 512 -23.51 -19.21 -19.28
CA THR A 512 -23.22 -20.35 -20.16
C THR A 512 -22.50 -21.43 -19.35
N PHE A 513 -22.66 -22.69 -19.73
CA PHE A 513 -21.92 -23.81 -19.13
C PHE A 513 -21.71 -24.87 -20.21
N SER A 514 -20.44 -25.14 -20.54
CA SER A 514 -20.06 -26.05 -21.61
C SER A 514 -20.58 -27.47 -21.37
N GLU A 515 -21.00 -28.14 -22.44
CA GLU A 515 -21.37 -29.57 -22.41
C GLU A 515 -20.15 -30.49 -22.29
N HIS A 516 -18.93 -29.94 -22.38
CA HIS A 516 -17.67 -30.68 -22.33
C HIS A 516 -17.09 -30.78 -20.91
N ILE A 517 -17.79 -30.25 -19.91
CA ILE A 517 -17.34 -30.21 -18.51
C ILE A 517 -18.45 -30.67 -17.58
N GLU A 518 -18.09 -31.17 -16.40
CA GLU A 518 -19.04 -31.51 -15.33
C GLU A 518 -18.52 -31.08 -13.96
N ILE A 519 -19.43 -30.73 -13.05
CA ILE A 519 -19.10 -30.58 -11.62
C ILE A 519 -19.06 -31.98 -11.00
N ARG A 520 -17.92 -32.34 -10.42
CA ARG A 520 -17.66 -33.65 -9.83
C ARG A 520 -17.44 -33.56 -8.32
N ASP A 521 -17.80 -34.64 -7.62
CA ASP A 521 -17.50 -34.81 -6.20
C ASP A 521 -16.06 -35.33 -6.05
N LEU A 522 -15.19 -34.47 -5.55
CA LEU A 522 -13.76 -34.72 -5.38
C LEU A 522 -13.37 -34.79 -3.90
N ARG A 523 -14.36 -34.99 -3.01
CA ARG A 523 -14.15 -35.15 -1.55
C ARG A 523 -13.29 -36.36 -1.20
N GLU A 524 -13.20 -37.37 -2.07
CA GLU A 524 -12.32 -38.53 -1.87
C GLU A 524 -10.83 -38.16 -1.74
N ARG A 525 -10.44 -37.01 -2.29
CA ARG A 525 -9.10 -36.42 -2.14
C ARG A 525 -9.13 -35.04 -1.45
N ASN A 526 -10.19 -34.79 -0.67
CA ASN A 526 -10.39 -33.55 0.09
C ASN A 526 -10.47 -32.26 -0.75
N ALA A 527 -10.97 -32.35 -2.00
CA ALA A 527 -11.06 -31.21 -2.92
C ALA A 527 -12.51 -30.76 -3.18
N GLY A 528 -13.45 -31.13 -2.30
CA GLY A 528 -14.84 -30.65 -2.37
C GLY A 528 -15.53 -30.89 -3.73
N ARG A 529 -16.16 -29.84 -4.27
CA ARG A 529 -16.65 -29.80 -5.65
C ARG A 529 -15.52 -29.30 -6.54
N GLY A 530 -15.35 -29.89 -7.71
CA GLY A 530 -14.45 -29.36 -8.74
C GLY A 530 -15.00 -29.63 -10.13
N ILE A 531 -14.41 -29.03 -11.15
CA ILE A 531 -14.87 -29.17 -12.54
C ILE A 531 -13.90 -30.06 -13.31
N VAL A 532 -14.42 -31.05 -14.04
CA VAL A 532 -13.61 -32.02 -14.80
C VAL A 532 -14.00 -32.00 -16.27
N ALA A 533 -13.02 -32.13 -17.16
CA ALA A 533 -13.24 -32.24 -18.59
C ALA A 533 -13.79 -33.64 -18.96
N LEU A 534 -14.87 -33.68 -19.74
CA LEU A 534 -15.50 -34.92 -20.23
C LEU A 534 -14.84 -35.45 -21.51
N GLN A 535 -14.14 -34.57 -22.23
CA GLN A 535 -13.41 -34.86 -23.46
C GLN A 535 -12.19 -33.94 -23.55
N ASP A 536 -11.34 -34.14 -24.55
CA ASP A 536 -10.23 -33.20 -24.80
C ASP A 536 -10.79 -31.82 -25.18
N ILE A 537 -10.37 -30.78 -24.46
CA ILE A 537 -10.79 -29.39 -24.66
C ILE A 537 -9.57 -28.61 -25.19
N PRO A 538 -9.64 -27.97 -26.37
CA PRO A 538 -8.55 -27.14 -26.89
C PRO A 538 -8.20 -25.96 -25.97
N ALA A 539 -7.04 -25.33 -26.19
CA ALA A 539 -6.71 -24.04 -25.58
C ALA A 539 -7.70 -22.95 -26.03
N ASP A 540 -7.77 -21.85 -25.27
CA ASP A 540 -8.61 -20.67 -25.53
C ASP A 540 -10.12 -20.98 -25.65
N THR A 541 -10.56 -22.10 -25.07
CA THR A 541 -11.97 -22.50 -25.10
C THR A 541 -12.68 -21.95 -23.88
N VAL A 542 -13.72 -21.13 -24.09
CA VAL A 542 -14.60 -20.65 -23.02
C VAL A 542 -15.40 -21.82 -22.46
N LEU A 543 -15.26 -22.05 -21.15
CA LEU A 543 -15.87 -23.14 -20.41
C LEU A 543 -17.24 -22.76 -19.86
N PHE A 544 -17.36 -21.56 -19.29
CA PHE A 544 -18.60 -21.00 -18.80
C PHE A 544 -18.52 -19.47 -18.67
N THR A 545 -19.69 -18.85 -18.57
CA THR A 545 -19.88 -17.39 -18.44
C THR A 545 -20.72 -17.10 -17.22
N VAL A 546 -20.27 -16.18 -16.36
CA VAL A 546 -20.97 -15.72 -15.16
C VAL A 546 -21.38 -14.25 -15.35
N PRO A 547 -22.68 -13.94 -15.50
CA PRO A 547 -23.11 -12.56 -15.66
C PRO A 547 -22.85 -11.75 -14.37
N ARG A 548 -22.45 -10.48 -14.47
CA ARG A 548 -22.15 -9.64 -13.28
C ARG A 548 -23.35 -9.51 -12.33
N SER A 549 -24.57 -9.55 -12.85
CA SER A 549 -25.80 -9.53 -12.05
C SER A 549 -26.00 -10.76 -11.15
N ALA A 550 -25.26 -11.85 -11.38
CA ALA A 550 -25.30 -13.05 -10.55
C ALA A 550 -24.34 -13.00 -9.34
N ILE A 551 -23.34 -12.10 -9.36
CA ILE A 551 -22.34 -11.95 -8.30
C ILE A 551 -23.04 -11.51 -7.01
N VAL A 552 -22.68 -12.09 -5.86
CA VAL A 552 -23.19 -11.63 -4.56
C VAL A 552 -22.27 -10.54 -4.04
N ASN A 553 -22.76 -9.30 -4.01
CA ASN A 553 -22.05 -8.17 -3.42
C ASN A 553 -23.06 -7.12 -2.92
N ILE A 554 -22.55 -5.96 -2.50
CA ILE A 554 -23.35 -4.85 -1.97
C ILE A 554 -24.28 -4.26 -3.03
N GLU A 555 -23.83 -4.24 -4.29
CA GLU A 555 -24.56 -3.61 -5.40
C GLU A 555 -25.72 -4.46 -5.89
N THR A 556 -25.55 -5.79 -5.90
CA THR A 556 -26.57 -6.74 -6.36
C THR A 556 -27.55 -7.11 -5.25
N SER A 557 -27.16 -7.01 -3.97
CA SER A 557 -28.06 -7.31 -2.86
C SER A 557 -29.09 -6.20 -2.62
N GLU A 558 -30.36 -6.59 -2.41
CA GLU A 558 -31.42 -5.66 -2.00
C GLU A 558 -31.21 -5.07 -0.59
N LEU A 559 -30.29 -5.65 0.20
CA LEU A 559 -30.02 -5.21 1.57
C LEU A 559 -29.58 -3.75 1.63
N ARG A 560 -28.80 -3.30 0.63
CA ARG A 560 -28.37 -1.90 0.49
C ARG A 560 -29.55 -0.92 0.54
N ALA A 561 -30.67 -1.27 -0.12
CA ALA A 561 -31.86 -0.43 -0.13
C ALA A 561 -32.68 -0.53 1.17
N LYS A 562 -32.57 -1.63 1.92
CA LYS A 562 -33.29 -1.85 3.19
C LYS A 562 -32.58 -1.23 4.39
N LEU A 563 -31.26 -1.18 4.35
CA LEU A 563 -30.41 -0.59 5.38
C LEU A 563 -29.51 0.49 4.80
N PRO A 564 -30.06 1.53 4.13
CA PRO A 564 -29.24 2.55 3.53
C PRO A 564 -28.28 3.13 4.56
N ASP A 565 -28.70 3.39 5.81
CA ASP A 565 -27.82 3.95 6.85
C ASP A 565 -26.60 3.09 7.23
N VAL A 566 -26.63 1.79 6.99
CA VAL A 566 -25.49 0.87 7.20
C VAL A 566 -24.59 0.81 5.97
N PHE A 567 -25.19 0.96 4.78
CA PHE A 567 -24.53 0.87 3.46
C PHE A 567 -24.44 2.23 2.75
N LEU A 568 -24.61 3.34 3.47
CA LEU A 568 -24.66 4.70 2.92
C LEU A 568 -23.23 5.02 2.48
N ASN A 569 -23.06 5.22 1.18
CA ASN A 569 -21.80 5.61 0.56
C ASN A 569 -21.16 6.84 1.26
N GLN A 570 -19.82 6.89 1.35
CA GLN A 570 -19.09 8.14 1.64
C GLN A 570 -19.43 9.22 0.60
N ASP A 571 -19.76 8.81 -0.65
CA ASP A 571 -20.25 9.68 -1.72
C ASP A 571 -21.54 10.49 -1.36
N THR A 572 -22.15 10.28 -0.18
CA THR A 572 -23.46 10.85 0.20
C THR A 572 -23.65 11.38 1.63
N ALA A 573 -22.70 11.18 2.56
CA ALA A 573 -22.96 11.39 4.00
C ALA A 573 -22.76 12.84 4.53
N MET A 574 -23.39 13.11 5.68
CA MET A 574 -22.98 14.08 6.70
C MET A 574 -23.01 13.31 8.03
N GLU A 575 -21.99 13.46 8.87
CA GLU A 575 -21.95 12.91 10.22
C GLU A 575 -23.24 13.21 10.99
N VAL A 576 -24.13 12.23 11.07
CA VAL A 576 -25.27 12.23 11.97
C VAL A 576 -25.13 10.98 12.83
N ASP A 577 -24.74 11.26 14.07
CA ASP A 577 -24.64 10.35 15.21
C ASP A 577 -23.66 9.19 15.06
N ASN A 578 -22.55 9.30 15.79
CA ASN A 578 -21.91 8.24 16.58
C ASN A 578 -22.38 6.80 16.29
N LYS A 579 -21.95 6.27 15.14
CA LYS A 579 -22.17 4.90 14.67
C LYS A 579 -20.84 4.34 14.17
N PRO A 580 -20.56 3.05 14.37
CA PRO A 580 -19.45 2.38 13.70
C PRO A 580 -19.77 2.17 12.21
N GLN A 581 -18.94 2.74 11.33
CA GLN A 581 -19.00 2.56 9.87
C GLN A 581 -18.41 1.20 9.46
N GLN A 582 -19.00 0.56 8.45
CA GLN A 582 -18.62 -0.78 7.98
C GLN A 582 -17.57 -0.68 6.86
N ASP A 583 -16.50 -1.48 6.95
CA ASP A 583 -15.51 -1.68 5.88
C ASP A 583 -16.02 -2.70 4.83
N PRO A 584 -15.46 -2.78 3.60
CA PRO A 584 -15.94 -3.67 2.55
C PRO A 584 -16.08 -5.14 2.97
N TRP A 585 -15.18 -5.61 3.84
CA TRP A 585 -15.18 -6.99 4.37
C TRP A 585 -16.38 -7.24 5.29
N SER A 586 -16.54 -6.41 6.32
CA SER A 586 -17.69 -6.47 7.24
C SER A 586 -19.03 -6.33 6.50
N THR A 587 -19.04 -5.48 5.46
CA THR A 587 -20.21 -5.22 4.63
C THR A 587 -20.64 -6.45 3.83
N LEU A 588 -19.71 -7.17 3.19
CA LEU A 588 -20.01 -8.41 2.48
C LEU A 588 -20.41 -9.54 3.44
N ILE A 589 -19.83 -9.62 4.64
CA ILE A 589 -20.28 -10.57 5.68
C ILE A 589 -21.76 -10.33 6.02
N ILE A 590 -22.16 -9.07 6.24
CA ILE A 590 -23.54 -8.72 6.56
C ILE A 590 -24.48 -9.09 5.41
N VAL A 591 -24.07 -8.87 4.15
CA VAL A 591 -24.83 -9.28 2.96
C VAL A 591 -25.03 -10.79 2.92
N LEU A 592 -23.98 -11.59 3.16
CA LEU A 592 -24.09 -13.05 3.17
C LEU A 592 -24.97 -13.56 4.33
N ILE A 593 -24.86 -12.95 5.51
CA ILE A 593 -25.73 -13.26 6.66
C ILE A 593 -27.20 -12.94 6.33
N TYR A 594 -27.45 -11.82 5.67
CA TYR A 594 -28.79 -11.44 5.24
C TYR A 594 -29.40 -12.43 4.24
N GLU A 595 -28.66 -12.77 3.18
CA GLU A 595 -29.14 -13.73 2.18
C GLU A 595 -29.29 -15.14 2.79
N TYR A 596 -28.45 -15.50 3.77
CA TYR A 596 -28.63 -16.72 4.56
C TYR A 596 -29.97 -16.72 5.33
N PHE A 597 -30.30 -15.63 6.02
CA PHE A 597 -31.56 -15.54 6.78
C PHE A 597 -32.81 -15.44 5.91
N LYS A 598 -32.70 -14.98 4.66
CA LYS A 598 -33.82 -15.03 3.70
C LYS A 598 -34.25 -16.45 3.33
N GLY A 599 -33.37 -17.44 3.48
CA GLY A 599 -33.67 -18.83 3.15
C GLY A 599 -34.19 -18.98 1.72
N ASP A 600 -35.34 -19.63 1.56
CA ASP A 600 -35.95 -19.91 0.24
C ASP A 600 -36.39 -18.66 -0.54
N GLN A 601 -36.40 -17.49 0.10
CA GLN A 601 -36.67 -16.20 -0.57
C GLN A 601 -35.40 -15.59 -1.20
N SER A 602 -34.21 -16.12 -0.94
CA SER A 602 -32.99 -15.65 -1.60
C SER A 602 -32.88 -16.20 -3.01
N SER A 603 -32.64 -15.33 -4.00
CA SER A 603 -32.32 -15.74 -5.37
C SER A 603 -31.02 -16.53 -5.46
N TRP A 604 -30.12 -16.37 -4.48
CA TRP A 604 -28.85 -17.09 -4.39
C TRP A 604 -28.92 -18.33 -3.52
N LYS A 605 -30.09 -18.74 -3.02
CA LYS A 605 -30.24 -19.93 -2.16
C LYS A 605 -29.55 -21.19 -2.72
N PRO A 606 -29.69 -21.55 -4.02
CA PRO A 606 -28.98 -22.71 -4.58
C PRO A 606 -27.45 -22.59 -4.54
N TYR A 607 -26.93 -21.37 -4.65
CA TYR A 607 -25.50 -21.10 -4.53
C TYR A 607 -25.04 -21.16 -3.06
N LEU A 608 -25.77 -20.52 -2.14
CA LEU A 608 -25.47 -20.57 -0.71
C LEU A 608 -25.49 -21.99 -0.14
N ASP A 609 -26.33 -22.87 -0.69
CA ASP A 609 -26.43 -24.28 -0.29
C ASP A 609 -25.20 -25.11 -0.70
N VAL A 610 -24.46 -24.70 -1.74
CA VAL A 610 -23.24 -25.41 -2.17
C VAL A 610 -21.96 -24.86 -1.54
N LEU A 611 -22.01 -23.69 -0.91
CA LEU A 611 -20.89 -23.13 -0.14
C LEU A 611 -20.57 -23.96 1.11
N PRO A 612 -19.31 -23.99 1.57
CA PRO A 612 -18.93 -24.79 2.73
C PRO A 612 -19.70 -24.41 4.01
N ALA A 613 -20.07 -25.43 4.78
CA ALA A 613 -20.63 -25.28 6.12
C ALA A 613 -19.56 -25.30 7.22
N SER A 614 -18.38 -25.85 6.90
CA SER A 614 -17.21 -25.98 7.76
C SER A 614 -15.97 -25.69 6.93
N PHE A 615 -14.90 -25.27 7.60
CA PHE A 615 -13.62 -24.93 6.97
C PHE A 615 -12.48 -25.68 7.65
N GLU A 616 -11.45 -25.94 6.85
CA GLU A 616 -10.17 -26.48 7.31
C GLU A 616 -9.13 -25.39 7.58
N THR A 617 -9.52 -24.11 7.52
CA THR A 617 -8.65 -22.98 7.89
C THR A 617 -8.35 -23.00 9.41
N PRO A 618 -7.14 -22.59 9.84
CA PRO A 618 -6.75 -22.54 11.25
C PRO A 618 -7.68 -21.74 12.17
N MET A 619 -8.53 -20.86 11.61
CA MET A 619 -9.58 -20.14 12.33
C MET A 619 -10.54 -21.06 13.12
N PHE A 620 -10.73 -22.29 12.65
CA PHE A 620 -11.64 -23.29 13.25
C PHE A 620 -10.91 -24.44 13.95
N TRP A 621 -9.60 -24.32 14.13
CA TRP A 621 -8.80 -25.35 14.77
C TRP A 621 -8.87 -25.20 16.30
N SER A 622 -8.76 -26.33 16.98
CA SER A 622 -8.51 -26.34 18.43
C SER A 622 -7.07 -25.94 18.73
N ASP A 623 -6.78 -25.50 19.95
CA ASP A 623 -5.42 -25.15 20.35
C ASP A 623 -4.43 -26.31 20.12
N ALA A 624 -4.84 -27.54 20.38
CA ALA A 624 -4.02 -28.73 20.13
C ALA A 624 -3.73 -28.97 18.62
N GLU A 625 -4.66 -28.60 17.73
CA GLU A 625 -4.43 -28.65 16.28
C GLU A 625 -3.53 -27.50 15.82
N VAL A 626 -3.69 -26.31 16.40
CA VAL A 626 -2.82 -25.16 16.15
C VAL A 626 -1.39 -25.45 16.63
N ASP A 627 -1.22 -26.14 17.75
CA ASP A 627 0.07 -26.55 18.28
C ASP A 627 0.81 -27.56 17.38
N GLU A 628 0.11 -28.26 16.48
CA GLU A 628 0.76 -29.08 15.45
C GLU A 628 1.52 -28.23 14.41
N LEU A 629 1.28 -26.91 14.30
CA LEU A 629 2.10 -26.01 13.49
C LEU A 629 3.49 -25.73 14.11
N GLN A 630 3.69 -26.11 15.38
CA GLN A 630 4.96 -25.96 16.10
C GLN A 630 5.50 -24.52 16.03
N ALA A 631 6.73 -24.35 15.52
CA ALA A 631 7.42 -23.08 15.43
C ALA A 631 7.06 -22.24 14.19
N SER A 632 6.09 -22.67 13.37
CA SER A 632 5.64 -21.90 12.21
C SER A 632 5.09 -20.53 12.63
N ALA A 633 5.51 -19.48 11.91
CA ALA A 633 4.98 -18.12 12.07
C ALA A 633 3.46 -18.04 11.78
N THR A 634 2.90 -19.03 11.08
CA THR A 634 1.45 -19.14 10.82
C THR A 634 0.63 -19.09 12.11
N ARG A 635 1.17 -19.60 13.22
CA ARG A 635 0.48 -19.67 14.53
C ARG A 635 0.08 -18.28 15.05
N SER A 636 0.94 -17.27 14.92
CA SER A 636 0.65 -15.90 15.37
C SER A 636 -0.23 -15.12 14.38
N LYS A 637 -0.40 -15.62 13.14
CA LYS A 637 -1.09 -14.94 12.04
C LYS A 637 -2.56 -15.32 11.85
N ILE A 638 -3.11 -16.21 12.68
CA ILE A 638 -4.51 -16.69 12.56
C ILE A 638 -5.53 -15.56 12.79
N GLY A 639 -5.26 -14.67 13.75
CA GLY A 639 -6.06 -13.44 13.95
C GLY A 639 -7.49 -13.64 14.47
N LYS A 640 -7.80 -14.78 15.10
CA LYS A 640 -9.17 -15.12 15.56
C LYS A 640 -9.77 -14.10 16.53
N THR A 641 -9.01 -13.68 17.53
CA THR A 641 -9.46 -12.68 18.53
C THR A 641 -9.82 -11.35 17.87
N ASN A 642 -8.97 -10.86 16.95
CA ASN A 642 -9.23 -9.60 16.25
C ASN A 642 -10.50 -9.69 15.37
N ALA A 643 -10.76 -10.85 14.76
CA ALA A 643 -11.98 -11.07 13.98
C ALA A 643 -13.23 -11.06 14.88
N GLU A 644 -13.20 -11.72 16.04
CA GLU A 644 -14.29 -11.73 17.01
C GLU A 644 -14.59 -10.31 17.54
N GLU A 645 -13.55 -9.55 17.89
CA GLU A 645 -13.69 -8.14 18.31
C GLU A 645 -14.40 -7.30 17.23
N MET A 646 -14.00 -7.47 15.96
CA MET A 646 -14.66 -6.81 14.83
C MET A 646 -16.13 -7.24 14.69
N PHE A 647 -16.43 -8.54 14.80
CA PHE A 647 -17.81 -9.03 14.70
C PHE A 647 -18.70 -8.47 15.81
N HIS A 648 -18.21 -8.39 17.04
CA HIS A 648 -18.93 -7.79 18.16
C HIS A 648 -19.12 -6.27 17.98
N ALA A 649 -18.11 -5.57 17.48
CA ALA A 649 -18.15 -4.12 17.33
C ALA A 649 -18.98 -3.66 16.12
N LYS A 650 -18.93 -4.40 15.01
CA LYS A 650 -19.45 -3.94 13.71
C LYS A 650 -20.63 -4.75 13.19
N ILE A 651 -20.62 -6.08 13.31
CA ILE A 651 -21.62 -6.94 12.64
C ILE A 651 -22.83 -7.19 13.53
N LEU A 652 -22.60 -7.62 14.78
CA LEU A 652 -23.66 -7.97 15.70
C LEU A 652 -24.64 -6.81 15.99
N PRO A 653 -24.19 -5.55 16.17
CA PRO A 653 -25.10 -4.41 16.36
C PRO A 653 -26.04 -4.19 15.17
N VAL A 654 -25.55 -4.41 13.94
CA VAL A 654 -26.38 -4.28 12.72
C VAL A 654 -27.47 -5.35 12.69
N ILE A 655 -27.12 -6.60 12.98
CA ILE A 655 -28.10 -7.71 12.98
C ILE A 655 -29.14 -7.49 14.09
N ARG A 656 -28.70 -7.21 15.32
CA ARG A 656 -29.58 -7.02 16.49
C ARG A 656 -30.42 -5.76 16.41
N GLY A 657 -29.92 -4.70 15.78
CA GLY A 657 -30.65 -3.46 15.56
C GLY A 657 -31.76 -3.57 14.52
N ASN A 658 -31.75 -4.61 13.67
CA ASN A 658 -32.65 -4.72 12.51
C ASN A 658 -33.33 -6.11 12.40
N PRO A 659 -34.04 -6.59 13.43
CA PRO A 659 -34.57 -7.95 13.47
C PRO A 659 -35.64 -8.25 12.40
N ASP A 660 -36.38 -7.23 11.95
CA ASP A 660 -37.39 -7.38 10.88
C ASP A 660 -36.75 -7.64 9.50
N ILE A 661 -35.50 -7.21 9.32
CA ILE A 661 -34.72 -7.39 8.09
C ILE A 661 -33.97 -8.73 8.14
N PHE A 662 -33.32 -9.03 9.27
CA PHE A 662 -32.67 -10.32 9.51
C PHE A 662 -33.67 -11.31 10.14
N GLN A 663 -34.63 -11.76 9.33
CA GLN A 663 -35.69 -12.67 9.79
C GLN A 663 -35.10 -13.90 10.48
N THR A 664 -35.74 -14.36 11.57
CA THR A 664 -35.30 -15.51 12.40
C THR A 664 -33.98 -15.33 13.17
N SER A 665 -33.25 -14.22 13.01
CA SER A 665 -32.03 -13.93 13.78
C SER A 665 -32.27 -13.85 15.30
N GLN A 666 -33.47 -13.47 15.73
CA GLN A 666 -33.87 -13.44 17.15
C GLN A 666 -33.86 -14.82 17.82
N ALA A 667 -33.99 -15.90 17.04
CA ALA A 667 -33.94 -17.27 17.57
C ALA A 667 -32.49 -17.76 17.82
N LYS A 668 -31.49 -17.00 17.35
CA LYS A 668 -30.07 -17.30 17.56
C LYS A 668 -29.50 -16.45 18.69
N SER A 669 -28.68 -17.07 19.53
CA SER A 669 -27.82 -16.39 20.50
C SER A 669 -26.74 -15.55 19.81
N ASP A 670 -26.11 -14.61 20.54
CA ASP A 670 -25.00 -13.81 19.99
C ASP A 670 -23.84 -14.72 19.55
N GLU A 671 -23.54 -15.74 20.33
CA GLU A 671 -22.53 -16.76 20.01
C GLU A 671 -22.81 -17.46 18.67
N GLU A 672 -24.06 -17.86 18.41
CA GLU A 672 -24.43 -18.48 17.13
C GLU A 672 -24.33 -17.50 15.94
N LEU A 673 -24.53 -16.20 16.17
CA LEU A 673 -24.35 -15.18 15.14
C LEU A 673 -22.87 -14.89 14.86
N ILE A 674 -22.02 -14.91 15.90
CA ILE A 674 -20.58 -14.81 15.76
C ILE A 674 -20.02 -16.01 15.01
N GLN A 675 -20.47 -17.23 15.32
CA GLN A 675 -20.10 -18.43 14.56
C GLN A 675 -20.55 -18.34 13.08
N LEU A 676 -21.73 -17.78 12.82
CA LEU A 676 -22.18 -17.52 11.46
C LEU A 676 -21.30 -16.47 10.76
N ALA A 677 -20.88 -15.41 11.46
CA ALA A 677 -19.96 -14.40 10.93
C ALA A 677 -18.57 -15.00 10.65
N HIS A 678 -18.04 -15.87 11.50
CA HIS A 678 -16.82 -16.63 11.22
C HIS A 678 -16.95 -17.47 9.94
N ARG A 679 -18.08 -18.17 9.79
CA ARG A 679 -18.36 -18.95 8.58
C ARG A 679 -18.34 -18.04 7.35
N MET A 680 -19.09 -16.93 7.35
CA MET A 680 -19.17 -16.03 6.20
C MET A 680 -17.85 -15.33 5.91
N GLY A 681 -17.13 -14.85 6.92
CA GLY A 681 -15.80 -14.27 6.75
C GLY A 681 -14.79 -15.26 6.16
N SER A 682 -14.86 -16.53 6.58
CA SER A 682 -14.00 -17.58 6.01
C SER A 682 -14.42 -17.95 4.59
N THR A 683 -15.73 -17.95 4.28
CA THR A 683 -16.22 -18.10 2.90
C THR A 683 -15.64 -16.98 2.02
N ILE A 684 -15.70 -15.73 2.47
CA ILE A 684 -15.17 -14.60 1.70
C ILE A 684 -13.66 -14.75 1.52
N MET A 685 -12.91 -15.08 2.57
CA MET A 685 -11.45 -15.28 2.50
C MET A 685 -11.04 -16.33 1.47
N SER A 686 -11.81 -17.41 1.37
CA SER A 686 -11.46 -18.55 0.52
C SER A 686 -12.03 -18.47 -0.90
N TYR A 687 -13.08 -17.67 -1.15
CA TYR A 687 -13.87 -17.76 -2.39
C TYR A 687 -14.28 -16.41 -3.01
N ALA A 688 -14.05 -15.28 -2.33
CA ALA A 688 -14.38 -13.98 -2.92
C ALA A 688 -13.38 -13.59 -4.00
N PHE A 689 -13.86 -12.84 -4.98
CA PHE A 689 -13.04 -12.20 -6.01
C PHE A 689 -13.03 -10.71 -5.74
N ASP A 690 -11.85 -10.11 -5.88
CA ASP A 690 -11.69 -8.67 -5.87
C ASP A 690 -12.11 -8.12 -7.24
N PHE A 691 -13.24 -7.39 -7.27
CA PHE A 691 -13.58 -6.53 -8.39
C PHE A 691 -13.12 -5.12 -8.09
N GLN A 692 -11.81 -4.91 -8.24
CA GLN A 692 -11.38 -3.64 -8.79
C GLN A 692 -12.22 -3.38 -10.05
N ASN A 693 -12.70 -2.15 -10.20
CA ASN A 693 -13.40 -1.80 -11.43
C ASN A 693 -12.37 -1.85 -12.55
N GLU A 694 -12.58 -2.66 -13.59
CA GLU A 694 -11.78 -2.61 -14.83
C GLU A 694 -11.87 -1.24 -15.53
N ASP A 695 -12.57 -0.27 -14.94
CA ASP A 695 -12.38 1.15 -15.18
C ASP A 695 -10.99 1.69 -14.78
N GLU A 696 -10.19 0.92 -14.01
CA GLU A 696 -8.87 1.31 -13.48
C GLU A 696 -7.71 0.34 -13.86
N GLU A 697 -7.98 -0.86 -14.41
CA GLU A 697 -6.92 -1.87 -14.67
C GLU A 697 -6.24 -1.81 -16.07
N GLU A 698 -6.50 -0.77 -16.85
CA GLU A 698 -5.57 -0.27 -17.90
C GLU A 698 -5.38 1.25 -17.69
N GLU A 699 -5.03 1.66 -16.48
CA GLU A 699 -4.30 2.93 -16.31
C GLU A 699 -2.92 2.75 -16.95
N ASP A 700 -2.84 3.16 -18.22
CA ASP A 700 -1.60 3.38 -18.95
C ASP A 700 -0.63 4.22 -18.11
N ASP A 701 0.65 3.93 -18.32
CA ASP A 701 1.80 4.37 -17.53
C ASP A 701 1.90 5.91 -17.62
N SER A 702 1.16 6.60 -16.73
CA SER A 702 0.98 8.05 -16.75
C SER A 702 0.94 8.62 -15.34
N GLU A 703 1.60 9.76 -15.15
CA GLU A 703 1.93 10.22 -13.81
C GLU A 703 0.83 11.06 -13.20
N GLU A 704 0.20 10.46 -12.21
CA GLU A 704 -0.18 11.16 -11.01
C GLU A 704 0.26 10.29 -9.84
N TRP A 705 0.83 10.91 -8.80
CA TRP A 705 0.92 10.26 -7.49
C TRP A 705 -0.46 9.71 -7.17
N VAL A 706 -0.61 8.40 -7.31
CA VAL A 706 -1.76 7.64 -6.83
C VAL A 706 -1.76 7.93 -5.33
N GLU A 707 -2.50 8.97 -4.93
CA GLU A 707 -3.17 8.92 -3.65
C GLU A 707 -3.80 7.54 -3.63
N ASP A 708 -3.45 6.72 -2.64
CA ASP A 708 -4.24 5.57 -2.25
C ASP A 708 -5.67 6.06 -1.97
N ARG A 709 -6.44 6.31 -3.03
CA ARG A 709 -7.58 5.47 -3.28
C ARG A 709 -7.08 4.06 -3.07
N GLU A 710 -7.68 3.41 -2.09
CA GLU A 710 -8.15 2.09 -2.42
C GLU A 710 -8.92 2.25 -3.74
N ALA A 711 -8.39 1.71 -4.85
CA ALA A 711 -9.22 1.34 -5.98
C ALA A 711 -10.51 0.79 -5.38
N LYS A 712 -11.69 1.27 -5.80
CA LYS A 712 -12.97 0.80 -5.24
C LYS A 712 -13.12 -0.68 -5.61
N SER A 713 -12.39 -1.55 -4.93
CA SER A 713 -12.42 -2.99 -5.05
C SER A 713 -13.70 -3.41 -4.39
N THR A 714 -14.68 -3.72 -5.22
CA THR A 714 -15.90 -4.35 -4.76
C THR A 714 -15.61 -5.83 -4.64
N MET A 715 -15.34 -6.31 -3.43
CA MET A 715 -15.32 -7.76 -3.20
C MET A 715 -16.70 -8.37 -3.49
N GLY A 716 -16.70 -9.50 -4.18
CA GLY A 716 -17.94 -10.22 -4.49
C GLY A 716 -17.73 -11.72 -4.56
N MET A 717 -18.78 -12.46 -4.19
CA MET A 717 -18.80 -13.91 -4.39
C MET A 717 -19.26 -14.21 -5.81
N VAL A 718 -18.49 -15.01 -6.56
CA VAL A 718 -18.74 -15.27 -7.98
C VAL A 718 -19.22 -16.70 -8.19
N PRO A 719 -20.54 -16.94 -8.29
CA PRO A 719 -21.06 -18.29 -8.43
C PRO A 719 -20.46 -18.98 -9.66
N MET A 720 -20.09 -20.25 -9.51
CA MET A 720 -19.48 -21.13 -10.52
C MET A 720 -17.97 -20.93 -10.71
N ALA A 721 -17.48 -19.68 -10.73
CA ALA A 721 -16.04 -19.43 -10.81
C ALA A 721 -15.31 -19.94 -9.55
N ASP A 722 -15.95 -19.75 -8.39
CA ASP A 722 -15.46 -20.20 -7.09
C ASP A 722 -15.61 -21.72 -6.81
N ILE A 723 -16.18 -22.47 -7.76
CA ILE A 723 -16.23 -23.95 -7.73
C ILE A 723 -14.94 -24.55 -8.31
N LEU A 724 -14.15 -23.77 -9.04
CA LEU A 724 -12.84 -24.21 -9.50
C LEU A 724 -11.91 -24.40 -8.30
N ASN A 725 -11.32 -25.58 -8.20
CA ASN A 725 -10.16 -25.76 -7.33
C ASN A 725 -8.95 -25.03 -7.94
N ALA A 726 -7.95 -24.75 -7.12
CA ALA A 726 -6.72 -24.08 -7.57
C ALA A 726 -5.47 -24.84 -7.13
N ASP A 727 -4.41 -24.68 -7.90
CA ASP A 727 -3.08 -25.21 -7.59
C ASP A 727 -2.02 -24.29 -8.24
N ALA A 728 -0.74 -24.48 -7.92
CA ALA A 728 0.32 -23.64 -8.45
C ALA A 728 0.46 -23.81 -9.97
N GLU A 729 0.19 -25.01 -10.46
CA GLU A 729 0.00 -25.27 -11.89
C GLU A 729 -1.48 -25.38 -12.19
N TYR A 730 -1.92 -24.58 -13.14
CA TYR A 730 -3.32 -24.38 -13.47
C TYR A 730 -3.50 -24.50 -14.98
N ASN A 731 -4.75 -24.57 -15.44
CA ASN A 731 -5.05 -24.77 -16.85
C ASN A 731 -6.27 -23.97 -17.33
N ALA A 732 -6.86 -23.16 -16.45
CA ALA A 732 -7.90 -22.20 -16.78
C ALA A 732 -7.63 -20.84 -16.12
N HIS A 733 -8.12 -19.79 -16.74
CA HIS A 733 -8.05 -18.42 -16.23
C HIS A 733 -9.44 -17.78 -16.25
N VAL A 734 -9.68 -16.90 -15.29
CA VAL A 734 -10.90 -16.09 -15.21
C VAL A 734 -10.63 -14.77 -15.94
N ASN A 735 -11.35 -14.53 -17.02
CA ASN A 735 -11.39 -13.26 -17.73
C ASN A 735 -12.49 -12.38 -17.16
N TYR A 736 -12.12 -11.16 -16.84
CA TYR A 736 -13.03 -10.12 -16.43
C TYR A 736 -13.51 -9.37 -17.68
N GLY A 737 -14.80 -9.03 -17.70
CA GLY A 737 -15.41 -8.32 -18.81
C GLY A 737 -16.55 -7.46 -18.32
N ASP A 738 -16.93 -6.46 -19.13
CA ASP A 738 -17.89 -5.41 -18.76
C ASP A 738 -19.24 -5.99 -18.27
N ASP A 739 -19.77 -7.00 -18.95
CA ASP A 739 -21.10 -7.55 -18.66
C ASP A 739 -21.04 -8.90 -17.90
N ALA A 740 -19.95 -9.65 -18.03
CA ALA A 740 -19.82 -10.99 -17.51
C ALA A 740 -18.35 -11.42 -17.36
N LEU A 741 -18.11 -12.33 -16.42
CA LEU A 741 -16.84 -13.04 -16.30
C LEU A 741 -16.90 -14.29 -17.19
N THR A 742 -15.78 -14.63 -17.83
CA THR A 742 -15.66 -15.88 -18.59
C THR A 742 -14.47 -16.68 -18.10
N VAL A 743 -14.62 -18.00 -18.00
CA VAL A 743 -13.49 -18.89 -17.67
C VAL A 743 -13.06 -19.59 -18.95
N ALA A 744 -11.78 -19.48 -19.32
CA ALA A 744 -11.24 -20.07 -20.53
C ALA A 744 -9.99 -20.94 -20.26
N THR A 745 -9.78 -21.95 -21.09
CA THR A 745 -8.62 -22.85 -21.00
C THR A 745 -7.34 -22.16 -21.48
N LEU A 746 -6.22 -22.38 -20.79
CA LEU A 746 -4.89 -21.86 -21.17
C LEU A 746 -4.15 -22.79 -22.14
N ARG A 747 -4.45 -24.08 -22.02
CA ARG A 747 -3.85 -25.15 -22.83
C ARG A 747 -4.90 -26.21 -23.12
N THR A 748 -4.52 -27.19 -23.94
CA THR A 748 -5.39 -28.35 -24.14
C THR A 748 -5.53 -29.11 -22.82
N ILE A 749 -6.76 -29.27 -22.35
CA ILE A 749 -7.10 -30.07 -21.16
C ILE A 749 -7.58 -31.44 -21.64
N LYS A 750 -7.04 -32.53 -21.08
CA LYS A 750 -7.42 -33.89 -21.49
C LYS A 750 -8.70 -34.36 -20.83
N ALA A 751 -9.41 -35.26 -21.50
CA ALA A 751 -10.56 -35.94 -20.92
C ALA A 751 -10.20 -36.57 -19.56
N GLY A 752 -10.96 -36.23 -18.52
CA GLY A 752 -10.76 -36.68 -17.14
C GLY A 752 -9.86 -35.77 -16.29
N GLU A 753 -9.20 -34.76 -16.87
CA GLU A 753 -8.43 -33.79 -16.10
C GLU A 753 -9.35 -32.76 -15.42
N GLU A 754 -8.95 -32.34 -14.22
CA GLU A 754 -9.59 -31.25 -13.51
C GLU A 754 -9.21 -29.90 -14.13
N ILE A 755 -10.17 -28.99 -14.13
CA ILE A 755 -10.01 -27.60 -14.51
C ILE A 755 -9.63 -26.82 -13.27
N LEU A 756 -8.41 -26.29 -13.28
CA LEU A 756 -7.78 -25.63 -12.15
C LEU A 756 -7.59 -24.14 -12.44
N ASN A 757 -7.96 -23.32 -11.46
CA ASN A 757 -7.68 -21.89 -11.42
C ASN A 757 -6.32 -21.60 -10.74
N TYR A 758 -5.88 -20.35 -10.77
CA TYR A 758 -4.69 -19.86 -10.07
C TYR A 758 -5.07 -18.85 -8.98
N TYR A 759 -4.68 -19.14 -7.73
CA TYR A 759 -4.88 -18.21 -6.61
C TYR A 759 -3.69 -17.29 -6.36
N GLY A 760 -2.57 -17.48 -7.07
CA GLY A 760 -1.35 -16.70 -6.89
C GLY A 760 -0.21 -17.48 -6.22
N PRO A 761 0.97 -16.84 -6.11
CA PRO A 761 2.19 -17.46 -5.59
C PRO A 761 2.19 -17.52 -4.06
N HIS A 762 1.26 -18.27 -3.48
CA HIS A 762 1.13 -18.38 -2.02
C HIS A 762 1.94 -19.56 -1.45
N PRO A 763 2.71 -19.37 -0.36
CA PRO A 763 3.28 -20.49 0.41
C PRO A 763 2.19 -21.40 0.96
N ASN A 764 2.49 -22.66 1.27
CA ASN A 764 1.52 -23.55 1.90
C ASN A 764 0.97 -23.00 3.23
N SER A 765 1.76 -22.21 3.97
CA SER A 765 1.32 -21.54 5.19
C SER A 765 0.15 -20.58 4.94
N GLU A 766 0.25 -19.74 3.90
CA GLU A 766 -0.82 -18.82 3.51
C GLU A 766 -1.98 -19.52 2.81
N LEU A 767 -1.69 -20.55 2.00
CA LEU A 767 -2.72 -21.36 1.36
C LEU A 767 -3.61 -22.03 2.41
N LEU A 768 -2.99 -22.58 3.45
CA LEU A 768 -3.69 -23.15 4.60
C LEU A 768 -4.48 -22.09 5.37
N ARG A 769 -3.85 -20.94 5.65
CA ARG A 769 -4.48 -19.86 6.42
C ARG A 769 -5.74 -19.30 5.74
N ARG A 770 -5.66 -19.06 4.43
CA ARG A 770 -6.71 -18.39 3.65
C ARG A 770 -7.74 -19.36 3.06
N TYR A 771 -7.29 -20.52 2.57
CA TYR A 771 -8.11 -21.45 1.78
C TYR A 771 -8.29 -22.82 2.44
N GLY A 772 -7.55 -23.13 3.51
CA GLY A 772 -7.75 -24.35 4.29
C GLY A 772 -7.14 -25.61 3.68
N TYR A 773 -6.20 -25.49 2.74
CA TYR A 773 -5.54 -26.65 2.15
C TYR A 773 -4.04 -26.39 1.88
N VAL A 774 -3.33 -27.47 1.58
CA VAL A 774 -1.92 -27.47 1.20
C VAL A 774 -1.74 -28.37 -0.02
N THR A 775 -0.68 -28.13 -0.81
CA THR A 775 -0.39 -28.93 -1.99
C THR A 775 1.12 -28.99 -2.23
N PRO A 776 1.66 -30.15 -2.66
CA PRO A 776 3.07 -30.27 -3.01
C PRO A 776 3.55 -29.25 -4.03
N LYS A 777 2.71 -28.81 -4.99
CA LYS A 777 3.16 -27.86 -6.01
C LYS A 777 3.39 -26.45 -5.46
N HIS A 778 2.63 -26.05 -4.44
CA HIS A 778 2.83 -24.78 -3.73
C HIS A 778 4.07 -24.79 -2.82
N SER A 779 4.71 -25.95 -2.58
CA SER A 779 5.96 -25.98 -1.80
C SER A 779 7.08 -25.14 -2.43
N ARG A 780 6.98 -24.87 -3.74
CA ARG A 780 7.88 -23.94 -4.45
C ARG A 780 7.88 -22.52 -3.86
N TYR A 781 6.77 -22.11 -3.26
CA TYR A 781 6.55 -20.79 -2.69
C TYR A 781 6.69 -20.78 -1.17
N ASP A 782 6.99 -21.91 -0.52
CA ASP A 782 7.12 -21.96 0.93
C ASP A 782 8.16 -20.94 1.41
N VAL A 783 7.84 -20.29 2.52
CA VAL A 783 8.66 -19.25 3.15
C VAL A 783 8.96 -19.61 4.60
N VAL A 784 10.07 -19.10 5.13
CA VAL A 784 10.39 -19.16 6.56
C VAL A 784 10.78 -17.77 7.05
N GLU A 785 10.15 -17.33 8.12
CA GLU A 785 10.50 -16.09 8.80
C GLU A 785 11.64 -16.34 9.80
N LEU A 786 12.75 -15.61 9.65
CA LEU A 786 13.92 -15.63 10.52
C LEU A 786 13.97 -14.30 11.32
N PRO A 787 13.58 -14.32 12.60
CA PRO A 787 13.62 -13.11 13.43
C PRO A 787 15.05 -12.63 13.67
N TRP A 788 15.27 -11.33 13.56
CA TRP A 788 16.58 -10.72 13.79
C TRP A 788 17.13 -11.06 15.18
N LYS A 789 16.26 -11.11 16.19
CA LYS A 789 16.64 -11.45 17.57
C LYS A 789 17.43 -12.76 17.65
N MET A 790 17.09 -13.77 16.84
CA MET A 790 17.83 -15.05 16.83
C MET A 790 19.23 -14.92 16.23
N ILE A 791 19.37 -14.07 15.20
CA ILE A 791 20.66 -13.77 14.57
C ILE A 791 21.55 -13.02 15.55
N GLU A 792 20.98 -12.08 16.30
CA GLU A 792 21.70 -11.31 17.31
C GLU A 792 22.13 -12.17 18.49
N ASP A 793 21.28 -13.08 18.97
CA ASP A 793 21.64 -14.01 20.05
C ASP A 793 22.76 -14.97 19.59
N ALA A 794 22.68 -15.47 18.35
CA ALA A 794 23.74 -16.26 17.74
C ALA A 794 25.06 -15.47 17.61
N LEU A 795 24.98 -14.19 17.24
CA LEU A 795 26.11 -13.29 17.13
C LEU A 795 26.77 -13.03 18.49
N ALA A 796 25.97 -12.77 19.51
CA ALA A 796 26.40 -12.57 20.89
C ALA A 796 27.16 -13.80 21.42
N ALA A 797 26.58 -14.98 21.24
CA ALA A 797 27.17 -16.25 21.65
C ALA A 797 28.48 -16.55 20.90
N ASN A 798 28.53 -16.28 19.59
CA ASN A 798 29.71 -16.56 18.76
C ASN A 798 30.91 -15.68 19.13
N LEU A 799 30.66 -14.40 19.42
CA LEU A 799 31.71 -13.42 19.72
C LEU A 799 31.97 -13.23 21.22
N GLY A 800 31.17 -13.86 22.09
CA GLY A 800 31.28 -13.74 23.55
C GLY A 800 30.93 -12.34 24.06
N LEU A 801 29.96 -11.68 23.42
CA LEU A 801 29.57 -10.30 23.73
C LEU A 801 28.66 -10.24 24.95
N SER A 802 28.87 -9.25 25.83
CA SER A 802 27.90 -8.91 26.88
C SER A 802 26.69 -8.16 26.32
N SER A 803 25.59 -8.13 27.07
CA SER A 803 24.42 -7.30 26.73
C SER A 803 24.78 -5.83 26.56
N GLU A 804 25.62 -5.29 27.45
CA GLU A 804 26.13 -3.92 27.37
C GLU A 804 26.89 -3.64 26.06
N GLN A 805 27.66 -4.61 25.56
CA GLN A 805 28.39 -4.47 24.30
C GLN A 805 27.45 -4.48 23.08
N LEU A 806 26.39 -5.28 23.11
CA LEU A 806 25.36 -5.30 22.06
C LEU A 806 24.53 -4.01 22.05
N ASP A 807 24.08 -3.55 23.21
CA ASP A 807 23.34 -2.29 23.32
C ASP A 807 24.20 -1.11 22.85
N SER A 808 25.48 -1.09 23.24
CA SER A 808 26.42 -0.09 22.72
C SER A 808 26.62 -0.23 21.20
N ALA A 809 26.64 -1.44 20.64
CA ALA A 809 26.72 -1.62 19.19
C ALA A 809 25.45 -1.14 18.47
N ARG A 810 24.26 -1.39 19.02
CA ARG A 810 22.97 -0.90 18.50
C ARG A 810 22.90 0.62 18.44
N GLU A 811 23.49 1.33 19.39
CA GLU A 811 23.60 2.80 19.35
C GLU A 811 24.39 3.33 18.12
N HIS A 812 25.20 2.47 17.48
CA HIS A 812 25.95 2.81 16.26
C HIS A 812 25.23 2.40 14.97
N LEU A 813 24.04 1.79 15.06
CA LEU A 813 23.20 1.41 13.95
C LEU A 813 22.03 2.38 13.81
N ASP A 814 21.55 2.52 12.58
CA ASP A 814 20.28 3.20 12.35
C ASP A 814 19.15 2.18 12.56
N LEU A 815 18.46 2.27 13.69
CA LEU A 815 17.37 1.35 14.03
C LEU A 815 16.13 1.54 13.14
N ASP A 816 16.02 2.65 12.40
CA ASP A 816 14.88 2.87 11.52
C ASP A 816 15.10 2.26 10.10
N GLU A 817 16.28 1.69 9.83
CA GLU A 817 16.59 0.84 8.66
C GLU A 817 16.67 -0.65 9.02
N PHE A 818 16.20 -0.99 10.23
CA PHE A 818 16.39 -2.30 10.81
C PHE A 818 15.16 -3.17 10.60
N GLU A 819 15.32 -4.26 9.88
CA GLU A 819 14.28 -5.27 9.72
C GLU A 819 14.30 -6.22 10.92
N GLU A 820 13.13 -6.42 11.54
CA GLU A 820 12.97 -7.30 12.70
C GLU A 820 12.82 -8.77 12.29
N THR A 821 12.47 -9.05 11.03
CA THR A 821 12.25 -10.40 10.50
C THR A 821 12.64 -10.47 9.04
N PHE A 822 13.36 -11.51 8.66
CA PHE A 822 13.79 -11.76 7.28
C PHE A 822 13.07 -12.98 6.72
N VAL A 823 12.67 -12.92 5.45
CA VAL A 823 11.98 -14.02 4.79
C VAL A 823 12.97 -14.83 3.97
N LEU A 824 13.11 -16.11 4.30
CA LEU A 824 13.82 -17.09 3.49
C LEU A 824 12.82 -17.71 2.53
N GLU A 825 13.14 -17.72 1.23
CA GLU A 825 12.28 -18.26 0.18
C GLU A 825 13.11 -18.84 -0.98
N ARG A 826 12.47 -19.68 -1.81
CA ARG A 826 13.11 -20.23 -3.01
C ARG A 826 12.90 -19.28 -4.17
N GLU A 827 13.91 -19.15 -5.02
CA GLU A 827 13.76 -18.55 -6.33
C GLU A 827 12.86 -19.44 -7.20
N SER A 828 11.76 -18.87 -7.67
CA SER A 828 10.72 -19.55 -8.43
C SER A 828 10.39 -18.76 -9.68
N ASP A 829 10.55 -19.37 -10.85
CA ASP A 829 10.09 -18.80 -12.12
C ASP A 829 8.59 -18.45 -12.08
N GLU A 830 8.19 -17.44 -12.87
CA GLU A 830 6.78 -17.19 -13.17
C GLU A 830 6.16 -18.38 -13.92
N PRO A 831 4.84 -18.65 -13.75
CA PRO A 831 4.16 -19.65 -14.55
C PRO A 831 4.26 -19.31 -16.04
N ASN A 832 4.49 -20.33 -16.87
CA ASN A 832 4.38 -20.20 -18.32
C ASN A 832 2.96 -19.77 -18.73
N PRO A 833 2.75 -19.21 -19.93
CA PRO A 833 1.42 -18.86 -20.44
C PRO A 833 0.42 -20.02 -20.45
N ASP A 834 0.92 -21.26 -20.48
CA ASP A 834 0.09 -22.46 -20.44
C ASP A 834 -0.32 -22.86 -19.02
N GLY A 835 0.19 -22.20 -17.97
CA GLY A 835 -0.04 -22.47 -16.55
C GLY A 835 0.87 -23.55 -15.93
N THR A 836 1.96 -23.95 -16.60
CA THR A 836 2.98 -24.88 -16.07
C THR A 836 4.27 -24.15 -15.65
N PHE A 837 5.23 -24.86 -15.06
CA PHE A 837 6.58 -24.33 -14.83
C PHE A 837 7.65 -25.12 -15.56
N ALA A 838 8.67 -24.41 -16.06
CA ALA A 838 9.80 -25.02 -16.75
C ALA A 838 10.82 -25.65 -15.79
N ASN A 839 11.10 -24.98 -14.67
CA ASN A 839 12.14 -25.39 -13.72
C ASN A 839 11.58 -25.57 -12.30
N PRO A 840 12.20 -26.46 -11.48
CA PRO A 840 11.93 -26.52 -10.06
C PRO A 840 12.46 -25.27 -9.36
N ALA A 841 11.74 -24.81 -8.33
CA ALA A 841 12.22 -23.73 -7.48
C ALA A 841 13.44 -24.17 -6.65
N LYS A 842 14.35 -23.23 -6.37
CA LYS A 842 15.60 -23.51 -5.64
C LYS A 842 15.93 -22.38 -4.68
N PHE A 843 16.43 -22.73 -3.50
CA PHE A 843 17.05 -21.75 -2.62
C PHE A 843 18.44 -21.39 -3.17
N SER A 844 18.58 -20.20 -3.77
CA SER A 844 19.81 -19.77 -4.45
C SER A 844 20.67 -18.85 -3.59
N GLU A 845 20.07 -18.06 -2.70
CA GLU A 845 20.79 -17.11 -1.87
C GLU A 845 20.08 -16.72 -0.57
N ILE A 846 20.86 -16.22 0.41
CA ILE A 846 20.33 -15.57 1.62
C ILE A 846 19.84 -14.16 1.25
N PRO A 847 18.72 -13.64 1.79
CA PRO A 847 18.24 -12.28 1.51
C PRO A 847 19.34 -11.21 1.65
N GLU A 848 19.44 -10.28 0.69
CA GLU A 848 20.51 -9.26 0.67
C GLU A 848 20.40 -8.31 1.87
N ASP A 849 19.20 -7.89 2.22
CA ASP A 849 18.88 -7.09 3.40
C ASP A 849 19.42 -7.73 4.70
N LEU A 850 19.26 -9.04 4.87
CA LEU A 850 19.83 -9.79 5.99
C LEU A 850 21.36 -9.74 5.98
N ARG A 851 21.98 -9.94 4.81
CA ARG A 851 23.45 -9.88 4.66
C ARG A 851 23.97 -8.48 5.00
N GLU A 852 23.29 -7.44 4.55
CA GLU A 852 23.65 -6.05 4.79
C GLU A 852 23.48 -5.63 6.25
N GLN A 853 22.36 -5.99 6.89
CA GLN A 853 22.11 -5.69 8.30
C GLN A 853 23.13 -6.40 9.21
N LEU A 854 23.42 -7.68 8.96
CA LEU A 854 24.46 -8.41 9.70
C LEU A 854 25.84 -7.80 9.50
N LYS A 855 26.18 -7.35 8.29
CA LYS A 855 27.43 -6.65 7.99
C LYS A 855 27.52 -5.32 8.72
N SER A 856 26.42 -4.57 8.82
CA SER A 856 26.34 -3.32 9.56
C SER A 856 26.51 -3.55 11.07
N MET A 857 25.82 -4.55 11.64
CA MET A 857 25.97 -4.95 13.04
C MET A 857 27.42 -5.34 13.37
N LEU A 858 28.08 -6.14 12.53
CA LEU A 858 29.49 -6.50 12.73
C LEU A 858 30.43 -5.28 12.66
N LYS A 859 30.15 -4.30 11.78
CA LYS A 859 30.91 -3.04 11.75
C LYS A 859 30.73 -2.25 13.04
N ALA A 860 29.52 -2.22 13.60
CA ALA A 860 29.23 -1.56 14.87
C ALA A 860 29.96 -2.24 16.03
N ILE A 861 29.90 -3.56 16.14
CA ILE A 861 30.60 -4.34 17.16
C ILE A 861 32.11 -4.08 17.11
N ARG A 862 32.71 -4.04 15.91
CA ARG A 862 34.15 -3.74 15.76
C ARG A 862 34.54 -2.34 16.28
N LYS A 863 33.62 -1.37 16.28
CA LYS A 863 33.88 -0.04 16.87
C LYS A 863 33.89 -0.11 18.40
N VAL A 864 33.03 -0.94 18.98
CA VAL A 864 32.92 -1.14 20.44
C VAL A 864 34.09 -1.97 20.96
N ASP A 865 34.41 -3.08 20.30
CA ASP A 865 35.53 -3.95 20.63
C ASP A 865 36.31 -4.35 19.35
N PRO A 866 37.43 -3.66 19.06
CA PRO A 866 38.27 -3.98 17.91
C PRO A 866 38.92 -5.37 17.94
N SER A 867 38.94 -6.06 19.10
CA SER A 867 39.55 -7.38 19.24
C SER A 867 38.65 -8.52 18.72
N CYS A 868 37.34 -8.29 18.62
CA CYS A 868 36.37 -9.29 18.15
C CYS A 868 36.44 -9.57 16.64
N ILE A 869 36.85 -8.59 15.82
CA ILE A 869 36.88 -8.72 14.35
C ILE A 869 38.19 -8.14 13.79
N VAL A 870 39.15 -9.03 13.58
CA VAL A 870 40.54 -8.69 13.23
C VAL A 870 40.68 -8.25 11.76
N ASP A 871 39.99 -8.93 10.83
CA ASP A 871 40.08 -8.66 9.39
C ASP A 871 38.77 -9.00 8.63
N LYS A 872 38.79 -8.85 7.30
CA LYS A 872 37.65 -9.14 6.43
C LYS A 872 37.32 -10.64 6.41
N ARG A 873 38.33 -11.51 6.36
CA ARG A 873 38.14 -12.97 6.31
C ARG A 873 37.41 -13.46 7.56
N LYS A 874 37.84 -12.98 8.74
CA LYS A 874 37.20 -13.33 10.00
C LYS A 874 35.77 -12.84 10.07
N ARG A 875 35.45 -11.70 9.44
CA ARG A 875 34.07 -11.20 9.33
C ARG A 875 33.19 -12.13 8.51
N ASP A 876 33.65 -12.54 7.33
CA ASP A 876 32.88 -13.41 6.44
C ASP A 876 32.67 -14.80 7.09
N GLU A 877 33.69 -15.34 7.79
CA GLU A 877 33.57 -16.55 8.62
C GLU A 877 32.55 -16.40 9.75
N VAL A 878 32.54 -15.26 10.45
CA VAL A 878 31.58 -14.98 11.53
C VAL A 878 30.17 -14.86 10.96
N GLN A 879 29.98 -14.19 9.81
CA GLN A 879 28.67 -14.08 9.16
C GLN A 879 28.06 -15.45 8.87
N HIS A 880 28.82 -16.33 8.21
CA HIS A 880 28.33 -17.67 7.90
C HIS A 880 28.03 -18.48 9.17
N THR A 881 28.92 -18.42 10.17
CA THR A 881 28.75 -19.16 11.43
C THR A 881 27.52 -18.69 12.20
N VAL A 882 27.30 -17.37 12.26
CA VAL A 882 26.14 -16.77 12.94
C VAL A 882 24.84 -17.14 12.24
N LEU A 883 24.80 -17.05 10.91
CA LEU A 883 23.61 -17.45 10.15
C LEU A 883 23.31 -18.94 10.33
N ILE A 884 24.32 -19.83 10.23
CA ILE A 884 24.13 -21.27 10.49
C ILE A 884 23.61 -21.50 11.92
N THR A 885 24.17 -20.79 12.92
CA THR A 885 23.76 -20.94 14.32
C THR A 885 22.32 -20.45 14.53
N ALA A 886 21.92 -19.36 13.88
CA ALA A 886 20.55 -18.84 13.93
C ALA A 886 19.56 -19.80 13.26
N LEU A 887 19.92 -20.36 12.10
CA LEU A 887 19.13 -21.38 11.41
C LEU A 887 18.99 -22.65 12.25
N ASP A 888 20.08 -23.11 12.89
CA ASP A 888 20.06 -24.28 13.78
C ASP A 888 19.20 -23.98 15.03
N ALA A 889 19.26 -22.77 15.59
CA ALA A 889 18.43 -22.34 16.70
C ALA A 889 16.94 -22.32 16.33
N LEU A 890 16.58 -21.75 15.18
CA LEU A 890 15.20 -21.78 14.68
C LEU A 890 14.74 -23.21 14.39
N THR A 891 15.58 -24.03 13.76
CA THR A 891 15.30 -25.45 13.51
C THR A 891 15.03 -26.21 14.81
N SER A 892 15.78 -25.91 15.89
CA SER A 892 15.61 -26.55 17.20
C SER A 892 14.29 -26.24 17.89
N GLN A 893 13.58 -25.21 17.45
CA GLN A 893 12.24 -24.88 17.97
C GLN A 893 11.17 -25.81 17.42
N TYR A 894 11.44 -26.56 16.34
CA TYR A 894 10.57 -27.63 15.86
C TYR A 894 10.85 -28.90 16.66
N PRO A 895 9.91 -29.42 17.46
CA PRO A 895 10.12 -30.65 18.23
C PRO A 895 10.26 -31.91 17.37
N THR A 896 9.88 -31.86 16.09
CA THR A 896 10.01 -32.98 15.15
C THR A 896 11.00 -32.68 14.03
N THR A 897 11.69 -33.73 13.60
CA THR A 897 12.62 -33.72 12.48
C THR A 897 11.91 -33.90 11.14
N ILE A 898 12.61 -33.62 10.04
CA ILE A 898 12.11 -33.88 8.67
C ILE A 898 11.70 -35.34 8.49
N ILE A 899 12.51 -36.29 8.95
CA ILE A 899 12.24 -37.73 8.82
C ILE A 899 11.00 -38.13 9.63
N GLU A 900 10.84 -37.59 10.84
CA GLU A 900 9.65 -37.85 11.65
C GLU A 900 8.39 -37.29 11.00
N ASP A 901 8.45 -36.08 10.43
CA ASP A 901 7.31 -35.49 9.73
C ASP A 901 6.96 -36.24 8.43
N GLU A 902 7.96 -36.73 7.69
CA GLU A 902 7.74 -37.62 6.55
C GLU A 902 7.08 -38.94 6.97
N LEU A 903 7.54 -39.53 8.08
CA LEU A 903 6.96 -40.74 8.64
C LEU A 903 5.51 -40.49 9.09
N ILE A 904 5.25 -39.33 9.73
CA ILE A 904 3.92 -38.89 10.11
C ILE A 904 3.03 -38.80 8.85
N LEU A 905 3.46 -38.11 7.79
CA LEU A 905 2.69 -37.98 6.55
C LEU A 905 2.46 -39.32 5.82
N SER A 906 3.35 -40.29 6.01
CA SER A 906 3.19 -41.65 5.46
C SER A 906 2.17 -42.52 6.22
N GLY A 907 1.73 -42.07 7.40
CA GLY A 907 0.76 -42.77 8.24
C GLY A 907 -0.64 -42.78 7.64
N SER A 908 -1.37 -43.89 7.79
CA SER A 908 -2.67 -44.10 7.14
C SER A 908 -3.88 -43.44 7.84
N ASN A 909 -3.70 -42.84 9.03
CA ASN A 909 -4.80 -42.35 9.88
C ASN A 909 -4.60 -40.90 10.36
N LEU A 910 -4.11 -39.99 9.51
CA LEU A 910 -4.00 -38.59 9.86
C LEU A 910 -5.31 -37.83 9.58
N SER A 911 -5.68 -36.93 10.49
CA SER A 911 -6.67 -35.91 10.17
C SER A 911 -6.11 -34.94 9.13
N GLU A 912 -6.97 -34.36 8.31
CA GLU A 912 -6.57 -33.41 7.27
C GLU A 912 -5.89 -32.17 7.85
N ARG A 913 -6.38 -31.65 8.99
CA ARG A 913 -5.75 -30.53 9.71
C ARG A 913 -4.34 -30.85 10.16
N ARG A 914 -4.13 -32.04 10.73
CA ARG A 914 -2.79 -32.47 11.15
C ARG A 914 -1.88 -32.66 9.94
N LYS A 915 -2.38 -33.26 8.86
CA LYS A 915 -1.63 -33.42 7.61
C LYS A 915 -1.23 -32.06 7.04
N ALA A 916 -2.12 -31.07 7.04
CA ALA A 916 -1.83 -29.71 6.61
C ALA A 916 -0.77 -29.04 7.48
N ALA A 917 -0.92 -29.10 8.81
CA ALA A 917 0.06 -28.55 9.75
C ALA A 917 1.45 -29.17 9.58
N VAL A 918 1.52 -30.50 9.45
CA VAL A 918 2.77 -31.24 9.23
C VAL A 918 3.38 -30.87 7.88
N THR A 919 2.58 -30.66 6.83
CA THR A 919 3.08 -30.25 5.52
C THR A 919 3.72 -28.87 5.57
N VAL A 920 3.09 -27.89 6.23
CA VAL A 920 3.63 -26.53 6.41
C VAL A 920 4.98 -26.58 7.14
N ARG A 921 5.02 -27.17 8.35
CA ARG A 921 6.25 -27.23 9.14
C ARG A 921 7.35 -28.11 8.50
N LEU A 922 6.99 -29.05 7.63
CA LEU A 922 7.95 -29.84 6.86
C LEU A 922 8.56 -29.00 5.73
N GLY A 923 7.75 -28.22 5.01
CA GLY A 923 8.21 -27.28 3.99
C GLY A 923 9.18 -26.25 4.56
N GLU A 924 8.82 -25.67 5.71
CA GLU A 924 9.67 -24.74 6.47
C GLU A 924 11.01 -25.38 6.89
N LYS A 925 10.98 -26.59 7.47
CA LYS A 925 12.21 -27.32 7.84
C LYS A 925 13.10 -27.66 6.65
N ARG A 926 12.52 -28.02 5.50
CA ARG A 926 13.29 -28.28 4.27
C ARG A 926 13.97 -27.01 3.77
N LEU A 927 13.27 -25.88 3.80
CA LEU A 927 13.83 -24.59 3.41
C LEU A 927 14.98 -24.17 4.33
N LEU A 928 14.83 -24.35 5.64
CA LEU A 928 15.91 -24.14 6.62
C LEU A 928 17.12 -25.04 6.33
N GLN A 929 16.88 -26.32 5.99
CA GLN A 929 17.96 -27.25 5.63
C GLN A 929 18.66 -26.82 4.33
N GLU A 930 17.92 -26.39 3.31
CA GLU A 930 18.47 -25.88 2.05
C GLU A 930 19.35 -24.64 2.28
N ALA A 931 18.85 -23.66 3.04
CA ALA A 931 19.61 -22.46 3.41
C ALA A 931 20.90 -22.79 4.17
N ARG A 932 20.82 -23.76 5.09
CA ARG A 932 21.96 -24.24 5.87
C ARG A 932 23.00 -24.97 5.01
N VAL A 933 22.56 -25.78 4.04
CA VAL A 933 23.46 -26.48 3.10
C VAL A 933 24.19 -25.46 2.23
N LEU A 934 23.47 -24.49 1.66
CA LEU A 934 24.06 -23.42 0.85
C LEU A 934 25.18 -22.68 1.62
N LEU A 935 24.90 -22.25 2.85
CA LEU A 935 25.89 -21.57 3.70
C LEU A 935 27.11 -22.47 4.02
N SER A 936 26.90 -23.78 4.16
CA SER A 936 27.98 -24.73 4.43
C SER A 936 28.87 -24.98 3.21
N GLU A 937 28.29 -24.99 2.00
CA GLU A 937 29.02 -25.13 0.74
C GLU A 937 29.88 -23.89 0.47
N ILE A 938 29.31 -22.69 0.64
CA ILE A 938 30.05 -21.42 0.52
C ILE A 938 31.24 -21.39 1.50
N ALA A 939 31.04 -21.85 2.74
CA ALA A 939 32.11 -21.93 3.73
C ALA A 939 33.21 -22.94 3.34
N SER A 940 32.85 -24.02 2.64
CA SER A 940 33.79 -25.07 2.21
C SER A 940 34.60 -24.67 0.97
N ASP A 941 33.98 -24.01 -0.01
CA ASP A 941 34.66 -23.52 -1.22
C ASP A 941 35.68 -22.42 -0.88
N ALA A 942 35.36 -21.56 0.09
CA ALA A 942 36.30 -20.57 0.62
C ALA A 942 37.56 -21.18 1.26
N ILE A 943 37.51 -22.45 1.70
CA ILE A 943 38.65 -23.20 2.26
C ILE A 943 39.49 -23.87 1.17
N LEU A 944 38.88 -24.27 0.04
CA LEU A 944 39.55 -25.00 -1.05
C LEU A 944 40.37 -24.09 -1.99
N ASP A 945 39.94 -22.85 -2.21
CA ASP A 945 40.68 -21.86 -3.01
C ASP A 945 42.00 -21.40 -2.35
N ASP A 946 42.25 -21.80 -1.10
CA ASP A 946 43.40 -21.40 -0.28
C ASP A 946 44.49 -22.50 -0.18
N ALA A 947 44.41 -23.57 -1.00
CA ALA A 947 45.45 -24.58 -1.06
C ALA A 947 46.76 -24.00 -1.68
N PRO A 948 47.93 -24.11 -1.00
CA PRO A 948 49.15 -23.48 -1.48
C PRO A 948 49.62 -24.10 -2.81
N ALA A 949 49.75 -23.27 -3.84
CA ALA A 949 50.31 -23.66 -5.13
C ALA A 949 51.71 -24.30 -4.94
N PRO A 950 52.03 -25.41 -5.64
CA PRO A 950 53.29 -26.11 -5.43
C PRO A 950 54.49 -25.24 -5.87
N ASN A 951 55.40 -25.04 -4.91
CA ASN A 951 56.66 -24.30 -5.03
C ASN A 951 57.35 -24.45 -6.41
N LYS A 952 57.36 -23.37 -7.20
CA LYS A 952 58.27 -23.23 -8.36
C LYS A 952 59.70 -23.16 -7.85
N LYS A 953 60.43 -24.28 -7.98
CA LYS A 953 61.87 -24.38 -7.80
C LYS A 953 62.58 -23.30 -8.64
N ALA A 954 63.38 -22.47 -7.96
CA ALA A 954 64.41 -21.67 -8.59
C ALA A 954 65.37 -22.56 -9.38
N ARG A 955 65.59 -22.22 -10.65
CA ARG A 955 66.76 -22.68 -11.41
C ARG A 955 67.55 -21.45 -11.85
N ARG A 956 68.86 -21.56 -11.61
CA ARG A 956 69.97 -20.66 -11.89
C ARG A 956 69.86 -19.85 -13.17
#